data_AF-A0A2E3HD55-F1
#
_entry.id   AF-A0A2E3HD55-F1
#
_cell.length_a   1.000
_cell.length_b   1.000
_cell.length_c   1.000
_cell.angle_alpha   90.00
_cell.angle_beta   90.00
_cell.angle_gamma   90.00
#
_symmetry.space_group_name_H-M   'P 1'
#
loop_
_entity.id
_entity.type
_entity.pdbx_description
1 polymer ?
#
loop_
_entity_poly.entity_id
_entity_poly.type
_entity_poly.pdbx_seq_one_letter_code
_entity_poly.pdbx_strand_id
1 'polypeptide(L)'
;MRIAQLFSALIQTSFLLAGEMPPGSPSLPPSPDSALPTDLAQLPPSTPLPDLLTFKDGRKVSTRDDWRTRRNELITPLLFYQYGRIPPRPDRVTVRVDRIREHQSGLGTEESMTLVIDSRKKLEMRIVAYVPRTKGPHPVIIKEEGSLGGSRNAAMFMRKNYLFIEYARGDLAPDRRGSIGPAQRAYPEFDWAMLAVWAWGGMRVVDYLESRTDVDHERIAITGHSRGGKAALLAGALDQRIDLVAPCQSGAGGAGSSRILGPGAESIGMNDKPDWYHKRILLFAEKEAHLPFDQHFLKALVAPRALLCLESSDDLFANPVGTRATSEAAMPVFELHDRRHANGLVYRRGGHSYSNEDWSSLLEFAEFIFFQRPPPTGRIFWQEPDPLEPEKPSPPEATFLLINDPGNKSDEERPRVGSHGAVDYIFEIARDRVSNTHYCNFLNDVAQKEDPHGLYNPEMRIKRARPETDKDTLYYTPHPGAEDLAVTFVSWFDAARYCNWLHGGKTESGAYTLSESGTVVHRNREARAFLPTEDEWYKAAYYDPRKKNYASFRRDLGGIASVIESRLPGAGRKLSPYGMNRIDPHLWDWTETPAGTLFQGIRSHAWFQGNNRQTAGRFYSNSLIELGNLGFRVARPLIKMR
;
A
#
# COMPACT_ATOMS: atom_id res chain seq x y z
N MET A 1 58.36 18.64 16.44
CA MET A 1 57.38 18.76 15.34
C MET A 1 56.57 17.46 15.33
N ARG A 2 55.43 17.39 16.03
CA ARG A 2 54.05 17.72 15.56
C ARG A 2 53.75 16.92 14.28
N ILE A 3 52.93 15.86 14.29
CA ILE A 3 51.49 15.81 14.62
C ILE A 3 51.15 14.42 15.17
N ALA A 4 50.82 14.34 16.46
CA ALA A 4 50.15 13.20 17.12
C ALA A 4 49.71 13.68 18.50
N GLN A 5 48.55 14.32 18.61
CA GLN A 5 47.79 14.62 19.83
C GLN A 5 46.70 15.63 19.48
N LEU A 6 45.44 15.19 19.49
CA LEU A 6 44.23 15.97 19.76
C LEU A 6 43.06 15.01 19.61
N PHE A 7 42.67 14.35 20.71
CA PHE A 7 41.30 13.98 21.08
C PHE A 7 41.38 13.19 22.39
N SER A 8 41.75 13.87 23.47
CA SER A 8 41.46 13.43 24.83
C SER A 8 41.41 14.65 25.77
N ALA A 9 40.40 14.65 26.63
CA ALA A 9 40.14 15.54 27.76
C ALA A 9 39.58 16.96 27.50
N LEU A 10 38.26 17.10 27.76
CA LEU A 10 37.58 18.11 28.59
C LEU A 10 36.08 17.72 28.59
N ILE A 11 35.30 17.52 29.65
CA ILE A 11 35.42 17.63 31.10
C ILE A 11 34.33 16.69 31.69
N GLN A 12 34.68 15.87 32.68
CA GLN A 12 33.77 15.40 33.72
C GLN A 12 33.47 16.55 34.68
N THR A 13 32.21 16.98 34.81
CA THR A 13 31.60 17.43 36.08
C THR A 13 30.13 17.76 35.82
N SER A 14 29.24 16.88 36.28
CA SER A 14 27.92 17.15 36.88
C SER A 14 27.21 15.81 37.10
N PHE A 15 27.66 15.06 38.11
CA PHE A 15 26.83 14.05 38.76
C PHE A 15 26.24 14.70 40.02
N LEU A 16 24.95 14.43 40.26
CA LEU A 16 24.09 14.75 41.42
C LEU A 16 22.98 15.79 41.15
N LEU A 17 21.76 15.28 41.34
CA LEU A 17 20.44 15.92 41.44
C LEU A 17 19.64 16.11 40.14
N ALA A 18 19.27 14.98 39.54
CA ALA A 18 17.91 14.78 39.05
C ALA A 18 17.57 13.29 39.26
N GLY A 19 16.53 12.99 40.05
CA GLY A 19 16.09 11.62 40.26
C GLY A 19 15.66 11.00 38.94
N GLU A 20 16.40 10.01 38.46
CA GLU A 20 15.99 9.15 37.36
C GLU A 20 14.76 8.36 37.81
N MET A 21 13.60 8.69 37.23
CA MET A 21 12.54 7.70 37.12
C MET A 21 12.94 6.73 35.99
N PRO A 22 12.81 5.41 36.17
CA PRO A 22 12.98 4.48 35.07
C PRO A 22 11.94 4.80 33.97
N PRO A 23 12.19 4.42 32.70
CA PRO A 23 11.22 4.57 31.63
C PRO A 23 10.01 3.68 31.93
N GLY A 24 9.05 4.24 32.67
CA GLY A 24 7.73 3.67 32.88
C GLY A 24 7.00 3.66 31.55
N SER A 25 6.47 2.49 31.20
CA SER A 25 5.49 2.29 30.12
C SER A 25 4.52 3.48 30.06
N PRO A 26 4.21 4.05 28.88
CA PRO A 26 3.15 5.05 28.82
C PRO A 26 1.86 4.40 29.30
N SER A 27 1.30 4.89 30.41
CA SER A 27 -0.10 4.67 30.74
C SER A 27 -0.92 5.11 29.54
N LEU A 28 -1.74 4.21 28.99
CA LEU A 28 -2.70 4.58 27.95
C LEU A 28 -3.45 5.84 28.39
N PRO A 29 -3.74 6.79 27.47
CA PRO A 29 -4.52 7.96 27.83
C PRO A 29 -5.87 7.51 28.43
N PRO A 30 -6.38 8.24 29.44
CA PRO A 30 -7.69 7.96 30.00
C PRO A 30 -8.77 8.01 28.90
N SER A 31 -9.81 7.17 29.02
CA SER A 31 -11.03 7.24 28.21
C SER A 31 -12.05 8.14 28.91
N PRO A 32 -12.97 8.83 28.22
CA PRO A 32 -12.89 9.56 26.95
C PRO A 32 -13.32 11.04 27.13
N ASP A 33 -12.60 12.02 26.60
CA ASP A 33 -13.16 13.36 26.37
C ASP A 33 -13.21 13.65 24.86
N SER A 34 -14.44 13.86 24.39
CA SER A 34 -14.95 14.03 23.02
C SER A 34 -14.96 12.77 22.14
N ALA A 35 -16.16 12.23 21.89
CA ALA A 35 -16.37 11.36 20.75
C ALA A 35 -15.87 12.11 19.50
N LEU A 36 -14.82 11.59 18.85
CA LEU A 36 -14.40 12.19 17.58
C LEU A 36 -15.58 12.17 16.60
N PRO A 37 -15.70 13.15 15.69
CA PRO A 37 -16.86 13.27 14.83
C PRO A 37 -17.17 11.99 14.05
N THR A 38 -18.41 11.55 14.06
CA THR A 38 -18.90 10.45 13.20
C THR A 38 -19.83 10.95 12.10
N ASP A 39 -19.99 12.27 11.99
CA ASP A 39 -20.67 12.94 10.90
C ASP A 39 -19.63 13.50 9.92
N LEU A 40 -19.72 13.12 8.65
CA LEU A 40 -18.82 13.59 7.60
C LEU A 40 -18.89 15.10 7.38
N ALA A 41 -20.02 15.76 7.71
CA ALA A 41 -20.13 17.21 7.61
C ALA A 41 -19.16 17.95 8.56
N GLN A 42 -18.73 17.28 9.63
CA GLN A 42 -17.77 17.80 10.61
C GLN A 42 -16.31 17.42 10.27
N LEU A 43 -16.11 16.65 9.20
CA LEU A 43 -14.81 16.18 8.73
C LEU A 43 -14.63 16.65 7.28
N PRO A 44 -14.26 17.92 7.04
CA PRO A 44 -14.16 18.44 5.67
C PRO A 44 -13.14 17.64 4.84
N PRO A 45 -13.41 17.44 3.54
CA PRO A 45 -12.50 16.70 2.67
C PRO A 45 -11.19 17.49 2.45
N SER A 46 -10.08 16.77 2.36
CA SER A 46 -8.76 17.33 2.09
C SER A 46 -8.02 16.50 1.05
N THR A 47 -7.50 17.16 0.02
CA THR A 47 -6.65 16.55 -1.01
C THR A 47 -5.24 16.19 -0.51
N PRO A 48 -4.47 17.09 0.15
CA PRO A 48 -3.14 16.73 0.67
C PRO A 48 -3.25 15.74 1.84
N LEU A 49 -2.20 14.94 2.05
CA LEU A 49 -2.07 14.07 3.23
C LEU A 49 -2.12 14.92 4.53
N PRO A 50 -2.76 14.46 5.61
CA PRO A 50 -2.87 15.22 6.85
C PRO A 50 -1.50 15.52 7.48
N ASP A 51 -1.32 16.72 8.03
CA ASP A 51 -0.03 17.16 8.57
C ASP A 51 0.34 16.47 9.90
N LEU A 52 1.56 15.96 9.99
CA LEU A 52 2.13 15.35 11.20
C LEU A 52 2.67 16.39 12.18
N LEU A 53 3.19 17.52 11.68
CA LEU A 53 3.97 18.50 12.45
C LEU A 53 3.17 19.76 12.84
N THR A 54 1.84 19.64 12.91
CA THR A 54 0.95 20.68 13.45
C THR A 54 -0.02 20.04 14.43
N PHE A 55 -0.09 20.57 15.65
CA PHE A 55 -1.07 20.20 16.66
C PHE A 55 -2.50 20.54 16.21
N LYS A 56 -3.51 19.94 16.85
CA LYS A 56 -4.93 20.26 16.54
C LYS A 56 -5.29 21.73 16.77
N ASP A 57 -4.59 22.40 17.68
CA ASP A 57 -4.77 23.83 18.00
C ASP A 57 -4.01 24.77 17.04
N GLY A 58 -3.34 24.23 16.02
CA GLY A 58 -2.58 24.98 15.02
C GLY A 58 -1.12 25.28 15.38
N ARG A 59 -0.67 24.99 16.61
CA ARG A 59 0.75 25.13 16.98
C ARG A 59 1.62 24.16 16.18
N LYS A 60 2.85 24.57 15.84
CA LYS A 60 3.82 23.71 15.15
C LYS A 60 4.54 22.78 16.12
N VAL A 61 4.83 21.58 15.65
CA VAL A 61 5.69 20.60 16.32
C VAL A 61 7.11 20.86 15.82
N SER A 62 7.96 21.41 16.68
CA SER A 62 9.31 21.85 16.29
C SER A 62 10.42 21.22 17.12
N THR A 63 10.07 20.59 18.24
CA THR A 63 11.00 19.95 19.16
C THR A 63 10.66 18.49 19.39
N ARG A 64 11.62 17.72 19.91
CA ARG A 64 11.41 16.31 20.30
C ARG A 64 10.39 16.17 21.42
N ASP A 65 10.27 17.15 22.31
CA ASP A 65 9.26 17.17 23.36
C ASP A 65 7.87 17.50 22.82
N ASP A 66 7.77 18.42 21.83
CA ASP A 66 6.52 18.63 21.10
C ASP A 66 6.05 17.32 20.46
N TRP A 67 6.97 16.56 19.84
CA TRP A 67 6.65 15.28 19.23
C TRP A 67 6.13 14.26 20.24
N ARG A 68 6.73 14.18 21.44
CA ARG A 68 6.24 13.30 22.52
C ARG A 68 4.79 13.59 22.87
N THR A 69 4.37 14.87 22.88
CA THR A 69 2.97 15.24 23.08
C THR A 69 2.12 14.96 21.85
N ARG A 70 2.57 15.34 20.64
CA ARG A 70 1.85 15.14 19.38
C ARG A 70 1.51 13.68 19.12
N ARG A 71 2.43 12.77 19.45
CA ARG A 71 2.26 11.32 19.37
C ARG A 71 0.91 10.85 19.94
N ASN A 72 0.52 11.36 21.11
CA ASN A 72 -0.74 10.97 21.75
C ASN A 72 -1.96 11.42 20.93
N GLU A 73 -1.91 12.63 20.33
CA GLU A 73 -2.98 13.13 19.47
C GLU A 73 -3.16 12.33 18.18
N LEU A 74 -2.07 11.75 17.65
CA LEU A 74 -2.08 10.93 16.43
C LEU A 74 -2.64 9.52 16.69
N ILE A 75 -2.38 8.95 17.87
CA ILE A 75 -2.90 7.63 18.27
C ILE A 75 -4.43 7.65 18.41
N THR A 76 -5.00 8.75 18.92
CA THR A 76 -6.46 8.85 19.18
C THR A 76 -7.32 8.55 17.94
N PRO A 77 -7.16 9.22 16.78
CA PRO A 77 -7.98 8.93 15.60
C PRO A 77 -7.71 7.53 15.02
N LEU A 78 -6.47 7.02 15.10
CA LEU A 78 -6.14 5.65 14.65
C LEU A 78 -6.92 4.61 15.45
N LEU A 79 -6.88 4.69 16.79
CA LEU A 79 -7.63 3.77 17.65
C LEU A 79 -9.14 4.01 17.56
N PHE A 80 -9.59 5.26 17.48
CA PHE A 80 -11.02 5.53 17.38
C PHE A 80 -11.61 5.03 16.06
N TYR A 81 -11.12 5.50 14.91
CA TYR A 81 -11.75 5.17 13.63
C TYR A 81 -11.35 3.78 13.11
N GLN A 82 -10.09 3.36 13.26
CA GLN A 82 -9.55 2.22 12.52
C GLN A 82 -9.36 0.94 13.34
N TYR A 83 -8.81 1.01 14.56
CA TYR A 83 -8.36 -0.19 15.27
C TYR A 83 -9.16 -0.55 16.52
N GLY A 84 -9.92 0.38 17.09
CA GLY A 84 -10.65 0.26 18.36
C GLY A 84 -9.75 0.42 19.59
N ARG A 85 -10.35 0.61 20.77
CA ARG A 85 -9.60 0.81 22.03
C ARG A 85 -9.02 -0.51 22.52
N ILE A 86 -7.75 -0.47 22.89
CA ILE A 86 -6.97 -1.64 23.31
C ILE A 86 -6.88 -1.69 24.85
N PRO A 87 -6.94 -2.89 25.48
CA PRO A 87 -6.68 -3.05 26.91
C PRO A 87 -5.29 -2.59 27.33
N PRO A 88 -5.12 -2.19 28.61
CA PRO A 88 -3.80 -1.87 29.14
C PRO A 88 -2.88 -3.10 29.14
N ARG A 89 -1.60 -2.85 29.44
CA ARG A 89 -0.63 -3.91 29.75
C ARG A 89 -1.18 -4.75 30.92
N PRO A 90 -1.17 -6.09 30.81
CA PRO A 90 -1.59 -6.96 31.92
C PRO A 90 -0.55 -6.94 33.05
N ASP A 91 -0.98 -7.22 34.27
CA ASP A 91 -0.10 -7.22 35.45
C ASP A 91 1.00 -8.28 35.34
N ARG A 92 0.71 -9.41 34.69
CA ARG A 92 1.66 -10.52 34.57
C ARG A 92 1.50 -11.30 33.27
N VAL A 93 2.63 -11.63 32.66
CA VAL A 93 2.75 -12.63 31.59
C VAL A 93 3.71 -13.72 32.10
N THR A 94 3.25 -14.97 32.09
CA THR A 94 4.07 -16.14 32.45
C THR A 94 4.21 -17.07 31.27
N VAL A 95 5.21 -17.96 31.30
CA VAL A 95 5.45 -18.92 30.23
C VAL A 95 5.29 -20.34 30.73
N ARG A 96 4.64 -21.18 29.93
CA ARG A 96 4.61 -22.63 30.08
C ARG A 96 5.38 -23.23 28.92
N VAL A 97 6.49 -23.91 29.19
CA VAL A 97 7.27 -24.59 28.16
C VAL A 97 6.55 -25.87 27.75
N ASP A 98 6.17 -25.98 26.49
CA ASP A 98 5.50 -27.16 25.94
C ASP A 98 6.54 -28.19 25.48
N ARG A 99 7.58 -27.71 24.79
CA ARG A 99 8.56 -28.58 24.13
C ARG A 99 9.83 -27.84 23.74
N ILE A 100 10.99 -28.46 23.97
CA ILE A 100 12.28 -27.99 23.48
C ILE A 100 12.90 -29.07 22.60
N ARG A 101 13.45 -28.69 21.45
CA ARG A 101 14.14 -29.59 20.51
C ARG A 101 15.38 -28.91 19.94
N GLU A 102 16.37 -29.69 19.55
CA GLU A 102 17.45 -29.20 18.70
C GLU A 102 16.90 -28.79 17.33
N HIS A 103 17.29 -27.61 16.85
CA HIS A 103 16.89 -27.14 15.54
C HIS A 103 17.64 -27.92 14.45
N GLN A 104 16.98 -28.22 13.33
CA GLN A 104 17.53 -29.01 12.22
C GLN A 104 18.85 -28.46 11.62
N SER A 105 19.14 -27.17 11.82
CA SER A 105 20.41 -26.55 11.38
C SER A 105 21.58 -26.78 12.33
N GLY A 106 21.35 -27.31 13.54
CA GLY A 106 22.35 -27.46 14.60
C GLY A 106 22.78 -26.16 15.31
N LEU A 107 22.26 -25.00 14.89
CA LEU A 107 22.68 -23.67 15.36
C LEU A 107 22.08 -23.29 16.73
N GLY A 108 21.10 -24.03 17.24
CA GLY A 108 20.31 -23.65 18.41
C GLY A 108 19.11 -24.56 18.65
N THR A 109 18.18 -24.13 19.49
CA THR A 109 16.96 -24.87 19.84
C THR A 109 15.71 -24.27 19.19
N GLU A 110 14.68 -25.10 19.01
CA GLU A 110 13.29 -24.68 18.79
C GLU A 110 12.49 -24.96 20.07
N GLU A 111 11.99 -23.91 20.71
CA GLU A 111 11.27 -23.92 21.98
C GLU A 111 9.80 -23.55 21.74
N SER A 112 8.92 -24.56 21.70
CA SER A 112 7.47 -24.35 21.70
C SER A 112 7.01 -24.03 23.11
N MET A 113 6.33 -22.89 23.28
CA MET A 113 5.88 -22.39 24.57
C MET A 113 4.49 -21.78 24.47
N THR A 114 3.82 -21.66 25.61
CA THR A 114 2.54 -20.96 25.76
C THR A 114 2.70 -19.81 26.73
N LEU A 115 2.46 -18.58 26.26
CA LEU A 115 2.33 -17.41 27.12
C LEU A 115 0.96 -17.46 27.80
N VAL A 116 0.97 -17.42 29.11
CA VAL A 116 -0.21 -17.33 29.98
C VAL A 116 -0.32 -15.89 30.45
N ILE A 117 -1.30 -15.17 29.92
CA ILE A 117 -1.47 -13.73 30.07
C ILE A 117 -2.58 -13.46 31.07
N ASP A 118 -2.25 -12.75 32.14
CA ASP A 118 -3.22 -12.43 33.18
C ASP A 118 -4.36 -11.59 32.63
N SER A 119 -5.58 -12.03 32.93
CA SER A 119 -6.84 -11.51 32.38
C SER A 119 -8.02 -12.22 33.03
N ARG A 120 -9.23 -11.66 32.92
CA ARG A 120 -10.47 -12.24 33.50
C ARG A 120 -10.74 -13.68 33.07
N LYS A 121 -10.19 -14.12 31.94
CA LYS A 121 -10.36 -15.46 31.36
C LYS A 121 -9.05 -16.24 31.17
N LYS A 122 -7.92 -15.73 31.70
CA LYS A 122 -6.58 -16.32 31.56
C LYS A 122 -6.26 -16.69 30.11
N LEU A 123 -5.99 -15.67 29.30
CA LEU A 123 -5.61 -15.83 27.90
C LEU A 123 -4.33 -16.64 27.77
N GLU A 124 -4.32 -17.51 26.76
CA GLU A 124 -3.15 -18.26 26.37
C GLU A 124 -2.83 -17.95 24.91
N MET A 125 -1.54 -17.72 24.62
CA MET A 125 -1.04 -17.49 23.28
C MET A 125 0.22 -18.32 23.08
N ARG A 126 0.21 -19.21 22.09
CA ARG A 126 1.39 -20.00 21.77
C ARG A 126 2.44 -19.13 21.09
N ILE A 127 3.70 -19.44 21.37
CA ILE A 127 4.88 -18.91 20.71
C ILE A 127 5.85 -20.05 20.38
N VAL A 128 6.70 -19.85 19.38
CA VAL A 128 7.88 -20.69 19.14
C VAL A 128 9.10 -19.78 19.11
N ALA A 129 10.06 -20.02 20.00
CA ALA A 129 11.32 -19.31 20.02
C ALA A 129 12.44 -20.19 19.44
N TYR A 130 13.22 -19.60 18.55
CA TYR A 130 14.43 -20.17 17.99
C TYR A 130 15.62 -19.49 18.67
N VAL A 131 16.31 -20.24 19.53
CA VAL A 131 17.32 -19.69 20.45
C VAL A 131 18.72 -20.13 20.01
N PRO A 132 19.64 -19.20 19.67
CA PRO A 132 21.01 -19.54 19.30
C PRO A 132 21.74 -20.30 20.42
N ARG A 133 22.62 -21.24 20.06
CA ARG A 133 23.48 -21.95 21.03
C ARG A 133 24.50 -21.03 21.72
N THR A 134 24.81 -19.89 21.11
CA THR A 134 25.76 -18.92 21.63
C THR A 134 25.24 -18.28 22.93
N LYS A 135 26.15 -17.83 23.79
CA LYS A 135 25.78 -17.09 25.00
C LYS A 135 25.24 -15.72 24.60
N GLY A 136 24.13 -15.30 25.23
CA GLY A 136 23.54 -13.98 25.04
C GLY A 136 24.31 -12.85 25.77
N PRO A 137 23.75 -11.63 25.81
CA PRO A 137 22.40 -11.28 25.35
C PRO A 137 22.27 -11.24 23.83
N HIS A 138 21.11 -11.65 23.31
CA HIS A 138 20.83 -11.76 21.88
C HIS A 138 19.80 -10.73 21.42
N PRO A 139 20.00 -10.05 20.28
CA PRO A 139 18.93 -9.28 19.63
C PRO A 139 17.78 -10.21 19.21
N VAL A 140 16.56 -9.67 19.10
CA VAL A 140 15.34 -10.45 18.86
C VAL A 140 14.62 -9.99 17.61
N ILE A 141 14.14 -10.94 16.80
CA ILE A 141 13.15 -10.69 15.76
C ILE A 141 11.85 -11.41 16.15
N ILE A 142 10.79 -10.65 16.41
CA ILE A 142 9.44 -11.15 16.64
C ILE A 142 8.69 -11.15 15.31
N LYS A 143 8.08 -12.27 14.95
CA LYS A 143 7.28 -12.43 13.74
C LYS A 143 5.83 -12.71 14.12
N GLU A 144 4.93 -11.87 13.61
CA GLU A 144 3.51 -12.20 13.54
C GLU A 144 3.32 -13.40 12.58
N GLU A 145 2.68 -14.45 13.07
CA GLU A 145 2.43 -15.67 12.32
C GLU A 145 1.05 -16.29 12.63
N GLY A 146 0.40 -16.81 11.59
CA GLY A 146 -0.83 -17.59 11.73
C GLY A 146 -0.59 -19.04 12.13
N SER A 147 0.53 -19.64 11.69
CA SER A 147 0.91 -21.04 11.94
C SER A 147 2.35 -21.15 12.44
N LEU A 148 2.53 -21.58 13.68
CA LEU A 148 3.84 -21.65 14.34
C LEU A 148 4.70 -22.84 13.94
N GLY A 149 6.02 -22.65 13.98
CA GLY A 149 7.02 -23.71 13.96
C GLY A 149 7.47 -24.14 12.56
N GLY A 150 8.64 -24.78 12.48
CA GLY A 150 9.24 -25.19 11.20
C GLY A 150 9.72 -24.03 10.31
N SER A 151 9.99 -22.86 10.89
CA SER A 151 10.44 -21.68 10.17
C SER A 151 11.73 -21.94 9.38
N ARG A 152 11.68 -21.82 8.05
CA ARG A 152 12.86 -22.02 7.19
C ARG A 152 13.89 -20.90 7.34
N ASN A 153 13.47 -19.74 7.83
CA ASN A 153 14.29 -18.53 7.92
C ASN A 153 14.95 -18.36 9.29
N ALA A 154 14.46 -19.02 10.35
CA ALA A 154 15.05 -18.91 11.69
C ALA A 154 16.56 -19.24 11.72
N ALA A 155 17.01 -20.18 10.88
CA ALA A 155 18.44 -20.51 10.76
C ALA A 155 19.32 -19.32 10.33
N MET A 156 18.81 -18.39 9.51
CA MET A 156 19.59 -17.24 9.07
C MET A 156 19.82 -16.24 10.21
N PHE A 157 18.81 -16.06 11.06
CA PHE A 157 18.86 -15.20 12.25
C PHE A 157 19.74 -15.83 13.34
N MET A 158 19.58 -17.12 13.63
CA MET A 158 20.43 -17.80 14.61
C MET A 158 21.91 -17.81 14.21
N ARG A 159 22.22 -17.88 12.91
CA ARG A 159 23.62 -17.77 12.41
C ARG A 159 24.25 -16.42 12.73
N LYS A 160 23.44 -15.38 12.92
CA LYS A 160 23.85 -14.03 13.36
C LYS A 160 23.63 -13.80 14.86
N ASN A 161 23.31 -14.85 15.62
CA ASN A 161 23.02 -14.80 17.06
C ASN A 161 21.77 -14.00 17.42
N TYR A 162 20.75 -13.97 16.55
CA TYR A 162 19.45 -13.42 16.90
C TYR A 162 18.54 -14.52 17.46
N LEU A 163 17.79 -14.21 18.52
CA LEU A 163 16.56 -14.93 18.80
C LEU A 163 15.54 -14.61 17.72
N PHE A 164 14.81 -15.63 17.27
CA PHE A 164 13.69 -15.46 16.35
C PHE A 164 12.44 -16.05 17.00
N ILE A 165 11.37 -15.27 17.14
CA ILE A 165 10.16 -15.69 17.85
C ILE A 165 8.95 -15.54 16.95
N GLU A 166 8.16 -16.60 16.81
CA GLU A 166 6.86 -16.56 16.15
C GLU A 166 5.75 -16.58 17.21
N TYR A 167 4.70 -15.78 17.05
CA TYR A 167 3.53 -15.82 17.94
C TYR A 167 2.22 -16.08 17.18
N ALA A 168 1.37 -16.94 17.74
CA ALA A 168 0.13 -17.39 17.10
C ALA A 168 -0.99 -16.38 17.31
N ARG A 169 -1.17 -15.43 16.40
CA ARG A 169 -2.24 -14.42 16.53
C ARG A 169 -3.65 -15.02 16.61
N GLY A 170 -3.84 -16.19 15.98
CA GLY A 170 -5.12 -16.90 15.93
C GLY A 170 -5.59 -17.42 17.29
N ASP A 171 -4.66 -17.61 18.24
CA ASP A 171 -4.99 -18.02 19.61
C ASP A 171 -5.70 -16.89 20.37
N LEU A 172 -5.46 -15.63 20.01
CA LEU A 172 -6.11 -14.46 20.63
C LEU A 172 -7.38 -14.03 19.88
N ALA A 173 -7.31 -13.99 18.55
CA ALA A 173 -8.44 -13.69 17.68
C ALA A 173 -8.34 -14.50 16.38
N PRO A 174 -9.17 -15.55 16.20
CA PRO A 174 -9.20 -16.31 14.96
C PRO A 174 -9.58 -15.42 13.78
N ASP A 175 -8.89 -15.55 12.66
CA ASP A 175 -9.14 -14.79 11.43
C ASP A 175 -10.39 -15.31 10.70
N ARG A 176 -11.55 -15.16 11.35
CA ARG A 176 -12.85 -15.68 10.92
C ARG A 176 -13.94 -14.66 11.18
N ARG A 177 -14.65 -14.29 10.12
CA ARG A 177 -15.73 -13.27 10.16
C ARG A 177 -16.78 -13.61 11.20
N GLY A 178 -17.20 -12.63 11.99
CA GLY A 178 -18.22 -12.80 13.03
C GLY A 178 -17.78 -13.64 14.23
N SER A 179 -16.50 -14.02 14.32
CA SER A 179 -15.99 -14.69 15.51
C SER A 179 -15.68 -13.68 16.61
N ILE A 180 -16.04 -14.02 17.85
CA ILE A 180 -15.57 -13.31 19.04
C ILE A 180 -14.41 -14.12 19.59
N GLY A 181 -13.17 -13.64 19.41
CA GLY A 181 -11.96 -14.34 19.81
C GLY A 181 -11.77 -14.44 21.33
N PRO A 182 -10.87 -15.33 21.81
CA PRO A 182 -10.52 -15.41 23.23
C PRO A 182 -10.21 -14.05 23.88
N ALA A 183 -9.42 -13.20 23.22
CA ALA A 183 -9.03 -11.89 23.75
C ALA A 183 -10.24 -10.96 23.93
N GLN A 184 -11.13 -10.88 22.94
CA GLN A 184 -12.36 -10.08 23.06
C GLN A 184 -13.29 -10.60 24.16
N ARG A 185 -13.35 -11.91 24.40
CA ARG A 185 -14.12 -12.48 25.53
C ARG A 185 -13.49 -12.18 26.89
N ALA A 186 -12.17 -12.06 26.96
CA ALA A 186 -11.45 -11.71 28.18
C ALA A 186 -11.55 -10.21 28.53
N TYR A 187 -11.75 -9.37 27.51
CA TYR A 187 -11.82 -7.91 27.59
C TYR A 187 -13.06 -7.35 26.87
N PRO A 188 -14.30 -7.70 27.29
CA PRO A 188 -15.53 -7.32 26.60
C PRO A 188 -15.84 -5.81 26.64
N GLU A 189 -15.21 -5.06 27.54
CA GLU A 189 -15.38 -3.61 27.69
C GLU A 189 -14.59 -2.78 26.64
N PHE A 190 -13.69 -3.44 25.89
CA PHE A 190 -12.87 -2.84 24.85
C PHE A 190 -13.43 -3.14 23.46
N ASP A 191 -13.43 -2.13 22.59
CA ASP A 191 -13.96 -2.22 21.23
C ASP A 191 -12.86 -2.41 20.16
N TRP A 192 -11.66 -2.82 20.55
CA TRP A 192 -10.60 -3.26 19.62
C TRP A 192 -11.05 -4.29 18.58
N ALA A 193 -10.65 -4.03 17.34
CA ALA A 193 -10.80 -4.91 16.19
C ALA A 193 -9.68 -5.97 16.15
N MET A 194 -9.77 -6.94 15.23
CA MET A 194 -8.82 -8.08 15.22
C MET A 194 -7.36 -7.65 15.05
N LEU A 195 -7.06 -6.65 14.22
CA LEU A 195 -5.68 -6.18 14.04
C LEU A 195 -5.09 -5.62 15.33
N ALA A 196 -5.89 -4.89 16.13
CA ALA A 196 -5.49 -4.39 17.43
C ALA A 196 -5.23 -5.53 18.44
N VAL A 197 -6.04 -6.59 18.41
CA VAL A 197 -5.81 -7.78 19.24
C VAL A 197 -4.49 -8.46 18.87
N TRP A 198 -4.20 -8.61 17.58
CA TRP A 198 -2.96 -9.24 17.11
C TRP A 198 -1.72 -8.39 17.41
N ALA A 199 -1.85 -7.07 17.30
CA ALA A 199 -0.80 -6.13 17.70
C ALA A 199 -0.53 -6.21 19.21
N TRP A 200 -1.60 -6.22 20.01
CA TRP A 200 -1.50 -6.39 21.46
C TRP A 200 -0.84 -7.72 21.82
N GLY A 201 -1.14 -8.81 21.11
CA GLY A 201 -0.43 -10.09 21.25
C GLY A 201 1.09 -9.96 21.09
N GLY A 202 1.55 -9.28 20.04
CA GLY A 202 2.97 -8.99 19.83
C GLY A 202 3.59 -8.21 21.00
N MET A 203 2.88 -7.24 21.56
CA MET A 203 3.31 -6.50 22.75
C MET A 203 3.42 -7.40 24.01
N ARG A 204 2.63 -8.48 24.11
CA ARG A 204 2.76 -9.48 25.18
C ARG A 204 4.01 -10.35 25.02
N VAL A 205 4.46 -10.58 23.78
CA VAL A 205 5.76 -11.22 23.55
C VAL A 205 6.88 -10.34 24.11
N VAL A 206 6.81 -9.02 23.93
CA VAL A 206 7.77 -8.08 24.53
C VAL A 206 7.74 -8.13 26.07
N ASP A 207 6.56 -8.20 26.68
CA ASP A 207 6.45 -8.39 28.14
C ASP A 207 7.11 -9.69 28.63
N TYR A 208 7.00 -10.77 27.84
CA TYR A 208 7.70 -12.02 28.14
C TYR A 208 9.23 -11.85 28.00
N LEU A 209 9.70 -11.15 26.97
CA LEU A 209 11.13 -10.93 26.75
C LEU A 209 11.80 -10.25 27.94
N GLU A 210 11.15 -9.32 28.64
CA GLU A 210 11.70 -8.68 29.86
C GLU A 210 12.10 -9.68 30.96
N SER A 211 11.54 -10.90 30.95
CA SER A 211 11.89 -11.96 31.91
C SER A 211 13.13 -12.78 31.50
N ARG A 212 13.67 -12.57 30.30
CA ARG A 212 14.76 -13.35 29.72
C ARG A 212 16.10 -12.63 29.83
N THR A 213 17.02 -13.17 30.65
CA THR A 213 18.37 -12.61 30.82
C THR A 213 19.30 -12.83 29.63
N ASP A 214 18.93 -13.70 28.69
CA ASP A 214 19.67 -13.99 27.46
C ASP A 214 19.23 -13.10 26.28
N VAL A 215 18.37 -12.11 26.52
CA VAL A 215 17.85 -11.18 25.52
C VAL A 215 18.50 -9.80 25.67
N ASP A 216 18.80 -9.18 24.53
CA ASP A 216 19.16 -7.77 24.44
C ASP A 216 17.89 -6.92 24.29
N HIS A 217 17.48 -6.27 25.39
CA HIS A 217 16.24 -5.49 25.43
C HIS A 217 16.29 -4.16 24.66
N GLU A 218 17.47 -3.76 24.15
CA GLU A 218 17.64 -2.56 23.32
C GLU A 218 17.68 -2.89 21.81
N ARG A 219 17.46 -4.16 21.45
CA ARG A 219 17.54 -4.66 20.08
C ARG A 219 16.39 -5.61 19.76
N ILE A 220 15.17 -5.13 19.90
CA ILE A 220 13.94 -5.88 19.61
C ILE A 220 13.34 -5.40 18.28
N ALA A 221 13.21 -6.31 17.32
CA ALA A 221 12.48 -6.06 16.08
C ALA A 221 11.13 -6.78 16.07
N ILE A 222 10.15 -6.22 15.36
CA ILE A 222 8.90 -6.90 15.01
C ILE A 222 8.64 -6.85 13.50
N THR A 223 8.18 -7.96 12.93
CA THR A 223 7.82 -8.08 11.53
C THR A 223 6.57 -8.93 11.34
N GLY A 224 5.99 -8.87 10.15
CA GLY A 224 4.88 -9.70 9.72
C GLY A 224 4.58 -9.45 8.24
N HIS A 225 3.89 -10.38 7.60
CA HIS A 225 3.54 -10.28 6.18
C HIS A 225 2.04 -10.02 6.01
N SER A 226 1.67 -9.15 5.07
CA SER A 226 0.28 -8.86 4.76
C SER A 226 -0.45 -8.29 5.98
N ARG A 227 -1.57 -8.89 6.39
CA ARG A 227 -2.25 -8.60 7.67
C ARG A 227 -1.37 -8.70 8.91
N GLY A 228 -0.36 -9.57 8.89
CA GLY A 228 0.65 -9.63 9.95
C GLY A 228 1.54 -8.40 9.97
N GLY A 229 1.87 -7.87 8.79
CA GLY A 229 2.59 -6.61 8.66
C GLY A 229 1.77 -5.44 9.21
N LYS A 230 0.45 -5.44 9.00
CA LYS A 230 -0.47 -4.45 9.61
C LYS A 230 -0.41 -4.49 11.14
N ALA A 231 -0.52 -5.69 11.71
CA ALA A 231 -0.46 -5.89 13.16
C ALA A 231 0.94 -5.55 13.73
N ALA A 232 2.02 -5.92 13.04
CA ALA A 232 3.38 -5.59 13.43
C ALA A 232 3.64 -4.07 13.42
N LEU A 233 3.16 -3.36 12.39
CA LEU A 233 3.26 -1.90 12.32
C LEU A 233 2.47 -1.23 13.45
N LEU A 234 1.25 -1.69 13.72
CA LEU A 234 0.45 -1.18 14.83
C LEU A 234 1.10 -1.46 16.19
N ALA A 235 1.63 -2.66 16.41
CA ALA A 235 2.35 -3.01 17.65
C ALA A 235 3.57 -2.12 17.83
N GLY A 236 4.39 -1.96 16.77
CA GLY A 236 5.53 -1.07 16.77
C GLY A 236 5.15 0.40 16.98
N ALA A 237 4.02 0.84 16.43
CA ALA A 237 3.51 2.19 16.61
C ALA A 237 2.98 2.45 18.03
N LEU A 238 2.56 1.43 18.79
CA LEU A 238 2.02 1.58 20.15
C LEU A 238 3.02 1.23 21.25
N ASP A 239 3.97 0.34 20.98
CA ASP A 239 4.97 -0.14 21.93
C ASP A 239 6.35 0.40 21.59
N GLN A 240 6.84 1.32 22.43
CA GLN A 240 8.12 2.00 22.21
C GLN A 240 9.33 1.16 22.61
N ARG A 241 9.13 -0.06 23.15
CA ARG A 241 10.20 -1.02 23.44
C ARG A 241 10.68 -1.79 22.21
N ILE A 242 10.06 -1.58 21.04
CA ILE A 242 10.39 -2.27 19.79
C ILE A 242 11.28 -1.35 18.94
N ASP A 243 12.57 -1.62 18.88
CA ASP A 243 13.59 -0.79 18.24
C ASP A 243 13.57 -0.80 16.70
N LEU A 244 13.06 -1.87 16.09
CA LEU A 244 12.89 -1.99 14.63
C LEU A 244 11.50 -2.55 14.28
N VAL A 245 10.75 -1.85 13.45
CA VAL A 245 9.43 -2.25 12.96
C VAL A 245 9.53 -2.52 11.47
N ALA A 246 9.26 -3.75 11.03
CA ALA A 246 9.45 -4.15 9.64
C ALA A 246 8.18 -4.77 9.03
N PRO A 247 7.15 -3.97 8.69
CA PRO A 247 5.98 -4.48 8.01
C PRO A 247 6.33 -4.91 6.57
N CYS A 248 5.92 -6.13 6.19
CA CYS A 248 6.11 -6.66 4.85
C CYS A 248 4.79 -6.72 4.09
N GLN A 249 4.72 -6.02 2.95
CA GLN A 249 3.56 -5.97 2.03
C GLN A 249 2.25 -5.74 2.77
N SER A 250 2.27 -4.78 3.69
CA SER A 250 1.21 -4.64 4.68
C SER A 250 -0.03 -3.95 4.13
N GLY A 251 0.06 -3.17 3.05
CA GLY A 251 -1.09 -2.65 2.32
C GLY A 251 -2.01 -1.71 3.09
N ALA A 252 -3.27 -1.64 2.66
CA ALA A 252 -4.29 -0.77 3.23
C ALA A 252 -4.47 -1.03 4.73
N GLY A 253 -4.48 0.02 5.55
CA GLY A 253 -4.53 -0.11 7.01
C GLY A 253 -3.30 -0.79 7.64
N GLY A 254 -2.21 -0.88 6.88
CA GLY A 254 -0.85 -1.06 7.33
C GLY A 254 -0.01 0.11 6.85
N ALA A 255 0.94 -0.12 5.95
CA ALA A 255 1.86 0.90 5.45
C ALA A 255 1.32 1.68 4.23
N GLY A 256 0.39 1.12 3.46
CA GLY A 256 -0.12 1.73 2.23
C GLY A 256 -1.14 2.85 2.50
N SER A 257 -1.01 3.98 1.81
CA SER A 257 -1.93 5.12 1.94
C SER A 257 -3.39 4.73 1.69
N SER A 258 -4.30 5.36 2.42
CA SER A 258 -5.75 5.32 2.18
C SER A 258 -6.21 6.36 1.16
N ARG A 259 -5.47 7.45 0.95
CA ARG A 259 -5.81 8.54 0.00
C ARG A 259 -5.08 8.44 -1.34
N ILE A 260 -3.84 7.95 -1.33
CA ILE A 260 -3.00 7.77 -2.52
C ILE A 260 -3.05 6.29 -2.87
N LEU A 261 -4.02 5.93 -3.72
CA LEU A 261 -4.26 4.56 -4.15
C LEU A 261 -3.68 4.35 -5.54
N GLY A 262 -2.62 3.54 -5.65
CA GLY A 262 -2.15 3.05 -6.93
C GLY A 262 -3.15 2.12 -7.64
N PRO A 263 -2.84 1.66 -8.86
CA PRO A 263 -3.72 0.83 -9.65
C PRO A 263 -3.82 -0.52 -8.98
N GLY A 264 -5.02 -1.05 -8.77
CA GLY A 264 -5.17 -2.29 -8.01
C GLY A 264 -5.12 -2.12 -6.49
N ALA A 265 -4.89 -0.93 -5.93
CA ALA A 265 -4.76 -0.79 -4.49
C ALA A 265 -6.08 -1.12 -3.75
N GLU A 266 -5.97 -1.80 -2.61
CA GLU A 266 -7.09 -1.97 -1.69
C GLU A 266 -7.50 -0.62 -1.07
N SER A 267 -8.79 -0.26 -1.19
CA SER A 267 -9.37 0.93 -0.55
C SER A 267 -10.11 0.60 0.75
N ILE A 268 -10.52 1.62 1.51
CA ILE A 268 -11.33 1.43 2.72
C ILE A 268 -12.69 0.80 2.38
N GLY A 269 -13.28 1.20 1.24
CA GLY A 269 -14.55 0.63 0.76
C GLY A 269 -14.47 -0.85 0.40
N MET A 270 -13.27 -1.38 0.16
CA MET A 270 -13.03 -2.79 -0.13
C MET A 270 -12.84 -3.65 1.11
N ASN A 271 -13.07 -3.11 2.32
CA ASN A 271 -12.92 -3.81 3.59
C ASN A 271 -14.00 -4.91 3.78
N ASP A 272 -13.88 -5.99 3.01
CA ASP A 272 -14.63 -7.23 3.12
C ASP A 272 -13.99 -8.21 4.13
N LYS A 273 -13.13 -7.70 5.00
CA LYS A 273 -12.28 -8.51 5.87
C LYS A 273 -13.04 -8.98 7.11
N PRO A 274 -12.57 -10.08 7.76
CA PRO A 274 -13.07 -10.57 9.04
C PRO A 274 -12.92 -9.58 10.21
N ASP A 275 -13.71 -8.50 10.27
CA ASP A 275 -13.69 -7.53 11.38
C ASP A 275 -12.26 -7.06 11.78
N TRP A 276 -11.35 -6.97 10.78
CA TRP A 276 -9.94 -6.58 10.97
C TRP A 276 -9.82 -5.17 11.52
N TYR A 277 -10.73 -4.30 11.08
CA TYR A 277 -10.81 -2.90 11.46
C TYR A 277 -12.07 -2.65 12.27
N HIS A 278 -12.04 -1.59 13.07
CA HIS A 278 -13.21 -1.07 13.74
C HIS A 278 -14.22 -0.57 12.70
N LYS A 279 -15.51 -0.84 12.90
CA LYS A 279 -16.58 -0.51 11.93
C LYS A 279 -16.66 0.97 11.57
N ARG A 280 -16.17 1.86 12.46
CA ARG A 280 -16.13 3.32 12.24
C ARG A 280 -15.29 3.73 11.02
N ILE A 281 -14.31 2.92 10.59
CA ILE A 281 -13.52 3.24 9.39
C ILE A 281 -14.39 3.27 8.12
N LEU A 282 -15.49 2.51 8.10
CA LEU A 282 -16.40 2.44 6.95
C LEU A 282 -17.15 3.75 6.70
N LEU A 283 -17.11 4.71 7.63
CA LEU A 283 -17.58 6.08 7.39
C LEU A 283 -16.86 6.73 6.20
N PHE A 284 -15.62 6.33 5.95
CA PHE A 284 -14.73 6.90 4.93
C PHE A 284 -14.60 6.04 3.68
N ALA A 285 -15.38 4.95 3.57
CA ALA A 285 -15.41 4.12 2.36
C ALA A 285 -15.81 4.99 1.15
N GLU A 286 -14.94 5.04 0.13
CA GLU A 286 -15.09 5.88 -1.07
C GLU A 286 -15.16 7.39 -0.78
N LYS A 287 -14.75 7.78 0.43
CA LYS A 287 -14.74 9.15 0.97
C LYS A 287 -13.46 9.41 1.76
N GLU A 288 -12.36 8.82 1.33
CA GLU A 288 -11.07 8.83 2.04
C GLU A 288 -10.49 10.24 2.20
N ALA A 289 -10.93 11.19 1.38
CA ALA A 289 -10.65 12.62 1.53
C ALA A 289 -11.05 13.17 2.91
N HIS A 290 -12.09 12.61 3.54
CA HIS A 290 -12.60 13.03 4.84
C HIS A 290 -11.87 12.36 6.03
N LEU A 291 -11.02 11.36 5.79
CA LEU A 291 -10.34 10.60 6.83
C LEU A 291 -9.35 11.51 7.59
N PRO A 292 -9.47 11.77 8.90
CA PRO A 292 -8.64 12.79 9.57
C PRO A 292 -7.17 12.38 9.81
N PHE A 293 -6.75 11.24 9.27
CA PHE A 293 -5.39 10.72 9.29
C PHE A 293 -5.12 9.97 7.97
N ASP A 294 -3.87 9.57 7.75
CA ASP A 294 -3.52 8.52 6.79
C ASP A 294 -2.39 7.66 7.41
N GLN A 295 -1.95 6.60 6.74
CA GLN A 295 -1.07 5.57 7.31
C GLN A 295 0.36 6.06 7.61
N HIS A 296 0.77 7.24 7.10
CA HIS A 296 2.00 7.90 7.55
C HIS A 296 1.94 8.29 9.04
N PHE A 297 0.75 8.36 9.66
CA PHE A 297 0.61 8.51 11.11
C PHE A 297 1.20 7.30 11.83
N LEU A 298 0.84 6.07 11.43
CA LEU A 298 1.42 4.85 12.02
C LEU A 298 2.93 4.79 11.85
N LYS A 299 3.42 5.15 10.65
CA LYS A 299 4.86 5.17 10.36
C LYS A 299 5.60 6.18 11.23
N ALA A 300 5.07 7.40 11.33
CA ALA A 300 5.66 8.45 12.15
C ALA A 300 5.70 8.06 13.63
N LEU A 301 4.69 7.34 14.13
CA LEU A 301 4.66 6.80 15.49
C LEU A 301 5.80 5.78 15.76
N VAL A 302 6.55 5.32 14.77
CA VAL A 302 7.75 4.52 15.01
C VAL A 302 8.95 5.41 15.40
N ALA A 303 9.04 6.62 14.87
CA ALA A 303 10.15 7.53 15.14
C ALA A 303 10.31 7.82 16.65
N PRO A 304 11.55 7.87 17.18
CA PRO A 304 12.85 7.81 16.48
C PRO A 304 13.40 6.40 16.19
N ARG A 305 12.65 5.35 16.53
CA ARG A 305 13.03 3.95 16.30
C ARG A 305 13.00 3.64 14.80
N ALA A 306 13.55 2.50 14.40
CA ALA A 306 13.68 2.18 13.00
C ALA A 306 12.39 1.57 12.42
N LEU A 307 12.07 1.97 11.19
CA LEU A 307 11.01 1.43 10.36
C LEU A 307 11.64 0.93 9.06
N LEU A 308 11.28 -0.29 8.64
CA LEU A 308 11.64 -0.83 7.32
C LEU A 308 10.38 -1.37 6.63
N CYS A 309 9.85 -0.61 5.67
CA CYS A 309 8.81 -1.13 4.80
C CYS A 309 9.43 -2.06 3.75
N LEU A 310 9.01 -3.33 3.75
CA LEU A 310 9.42 -4.34 2.77
C LEU A 310 8.25 -4.52 1.79
N GLU A 311 8.41 -4.07 0.54
CA GLU A 311 7.32 -4.03 -0.44
C GLU A 311 7.67 -4.77 -1.73
N SER A 312 6.65 -5.06 -2.53
CA SER A 312 6.83 -5.51 -3.91
C SER A 312 6.23 -4.51 -4.88
N SER A 313 6.99 -4.18 -5.92
CA SER A 313 6.54 -3.36 -7.04
C SER A 313 5.37 -4.00 -7.80
N ASP A 314 5.27 -5.34 -7.76
CA ASP A 314 4.26 -6.11 -8.50
C ASP A 314 3.03 -6.44 -7.64
N ASP A 315 3.09 -6.20 -6.32
CA ASP A 315 1.97 -6.39 -5.41
C ASP A 315 1.08 -5.15 -5.32
N LEU A 316 0.46 -4.85 -6.45
CA LEU A 316 -0.42 -3.71 -6.63
C LEU A 316 -1.53 -3.60 -5.56
N PHE A 317 -2.01 -4.74 -5.05
CA PHE A 317 -3.01 -4.79 -3.97
C PHE A 317 -2.52 -4.10 -2.69
N ALA A 318 -1.25 -4.33 -2.32
CA ALA A 318 -0.62 -3.72 -1.15
C ALA A 318 -0.23 -2.25 -1.36
N ASN A 319 -0.58 -1.66 -2.51
CA ASN A 319 -0.40 -0.24 -2.79
C ASN A 319 1.06 0.22 -2.61
N PRO A 320 2.02 -0.33 -3.37
CA PRO A 320 3.44 0.01 -3.24
C PRO A 320 3.72 1.51 -3.40
N VAL A 321 3.00 2.18 -4.31
CA VAL A 321 3.05 3.65 -4.50
C VAL A 321 2.53 4.40 -3.28
N GLY A 322 1.39 3.97 -2.71
CA GLY A 322 0.87 4.56 -1.48
C GLY A 322 1.78 4.32 -0.28
N THR A 323 2.50 3.21 -0.23
CA THR A 323 3.51 2.94 0.80
C THR A 323 4.71 3.89 0.66
N ARG A 324 5.18 4.15 -0.57
CA ARG A 324 6.20 5.19 -0.81
C ARG A 324 5.73 6.54 -0.29
N ALA A 325 4.56 6.99 -0.72
CA ALA A 325 4.03 8.30 -0.36
C ALA A 325 3.89 8.48 1.17
N THR A 326 3.46 7.45 1.89
CA THR A 326 3.37 7.51 3.36
C THR A 326 4.73 7.43 4.05
N SER A 327 5.73 6.75 3.44
CA SER A 327 7.11 6.76 3.97
C SER A 327 7.74 8.13 3.82
N GLU A 328 7.57 8.79 2.67
CA GLU A 328 8.01 10.17 2.44
C GLU A 328 7.30 11.14 3.39
N ALA A 329 5.97 11.03 3.54
CA ALA A 329 5.20 11.89 4.42
C ALA A 329 5.55 11.71 5.91
N ALA A 330 6.07 10.54 6.32
CA ALA A 330 6.55 10.32 7.69
C ALA A 330 7.98 10.86 7.93
N MET A 331 8.77 11.08 6.86
CA MET A 331 10.19 11.45 6.95
C MET A 331 10.47 12.70 7.81
N PRO A 332 9.68 13.79 7.75
CA PRO A 332 9.93 14.98 8.56
C PRO A 332 10.01 14.70 10.08
N VAL A 333 9.27 13.70 10.57
CA VAL A 333 9.33 13.30 11.99
C VAL A 333 10.64 12.57 12.29
N PHE A 334 11.13 11.74 11.38
CA PHE A 334 12.45 11.11 11.54
C PHE A 334 13.58 12.15 11.48
N GLU A 335 13.45 13.17 10.64
CA GLU A 335 14.39 14.29 10.55
C GLU A 335 14.40 15.15 11.81
N LEU A 336 13.24 15.41 12.43
CA LEU A 336 13.13 16.07 13.75
C LEU A 336 13.96 15.34 14.85
N HIS A 337 14.19 14.05 14.67
CA HIS A 337 14.97 13.22 15.56
C HIS A 337 16.42 12.96 15.11
N ASP A 338 16.87 13.56 14.01
CA ASP A 338 18.17 13.29 13.37
C ASP A 338 18.33 11.82 12.96
N ARG A 339 17.22 11.17 12.62
CA ARG A 339 17.10 9.72 12.35
C ARG A 339 16.54 9.42 10.97
N ARG A 340 16.84 10.27 9.97
CA ARG A 340 16.44 10.06 8.56
C ARG A 340 16.77 8.65 8.04
N HIS A 341 17.93 8.12 8.43
CA HIS A 341 18.39 6.78 8.05
C HIS A 341 17.58 5.63 8.70
N ALA A 342 16.69 5.93 9.66
CA ALA A 342 15.89 4.92 10.34
C ALA A 342 14.52 4.70 9.67
N ASN A 343 14.17 5.44 8.61
CA ASN A 343 12.96 5.22 7.82
C ASN A 343 13.31 4.58 6.47
N GLY A 344 13.44 3.26 6.44
CA GLY A 344 13.77 2.47 5.26
C GLY A 344 12.53 1.99 4.49
N LEU A 345 12.70 1.85 3.18
CA LEU A 345 11.76 1.33 2.21
C LEU A 345 12.53 0.58 1.12
N VAL A 346 12.24 -0.71 0.95
CA VAL A 346 12.80 -1.55 -0.10
C VAL A 346 11.69 -2.15 -0.95
N TYR A 347 11.98 -2.28 -2.24
CA TYR A 347 11.14 -2.93 -3.22
C TYR A 347 11.86 -4.13 -3.80
N ARG A 348 11.10 -5.18 -4.06
CA ARG A 348 11.52 -6.30 -4.89
C ARG A 348 10.50 -6.55 -6.00
N ARG A 349 10.87 -7.40 -6.96
CA ARG A 349 9.95 -7.99 -7.93
C ARG A 349 9.30 -9.27 -7.39
N GLY A 350 8.19 -9.67 -7.99
CA GLY A 350 7.37 -10.85 -7.64
C GLY A 350 6.17 -10.52 -6.77
N GLY A 351 5.11 -11.32 -6.78
CA GLY A 351 3.83 -10.98 -6.14
C GLY A 351 3.81 -10.93 -4.60
N HIS A 352 2.62 -11.16 -4.03
CA HIS A 352 2.34 -11.08 -2.59
C HIS A 352 2.98 -12.25 -1.79
N SER A 353 4.21 -12.08 -1.32
CA SER A 353 4.99 -13.15 -0.69
C SER A 353 6.09 -12.63 0.25
N TYR A 354 6.31 -13.29 1.39
CA TYR A 354 7.48 -12.98 2.22
C TYR A 354 8.71 -13.75 1.70
N SER A 355 9.40 -13.20 0.71
CA SER A 355 10.49 -13.84 -0.02
C SER A 355 11.81 -13.85 0.76
N ASN A 356 12.77 -14.67 0.32
CA ASN A 356 14.12 -14.70 0.88
C ASN A 356 14.85 -13.36 0.78
N GLU A 357 14.53 -12.55 -0.24
CA GLU A 357 15.11 -11.22 -0.42
C GLU A 357 14.62 -10.24 0.66
N ASP A 358 13.34 -10.32 1.03
CA ASP A 358 12.77 -9.52 2.12
C ASP A 358 13.41 -9.91 3.47
N TRP A 359 13.56 -11.21 3.72
CA TRP A 359 14.22 -11.71 4.95
C TRP A 359 15.68 -11.26 5.05
N SER A 360 16.40 -11.31 3.93
CA SER A 360 17.78 -10.83 3.86
C SER A 360 17.85 -9.33 4.10
N SER A 361 16.94 -8.55 3.48
CA SER A 361 16.85 -7.10 3.67
C SER A 361 16.53 -6.73 5.12
N LEU A 362 15.62 -7.46 5.78
CA LEU A 362 15.33 -7.28 7.21
C LEU A 362 16.58 -7.51 8.06
N LEU A 363 17.28 -8.62 7.87
CA LEU A 363 18.47 -8.94 8.64
C LEU A 363 19.58 -7.91 8.40
N GLU A 364 19.84 -7.53 7.14
CA GLU A 364 20.85 -6.52 6.79
C GLU A 364 20.53 -5.14 7.39
N PHE A 365 19.26 -4.74 7.38
CA PHE A 365 18.84 -3.48 8.00
C PHE A 365 18.91 -3.54 9.53
N ALA A 366 18.56 -4.67 10.15
CA ALA A 366 18.74 -4.87 11.59
C ALA A 366 20.23 -4.76 11.98
N GLU A 367 21.12 -5.38 11.22
CA GLU A 367 22.57 -5.27 11.43
C GLU A 367 23.08 -3.84 11.30
N PHE A 368 22.55 -3.08 10.33
CA PHE A 368 22.84 -1.67 10.15
C PHE A 368 22.32 -0.80 11.31
N ILE A 369 21.08 -1.00 11.75
CA ILE A 369 20.47 -0.18 12.82
C ILE A 369 21.02 -0.53 14.20
N PHE A 370 21.11 -1.81 14.54
CA PHE A 370 21.44 -2.27 15.90
C PHE A 370 22.93 -2.25 16.19
N PHE A 371 23.77 -2.43 15.15
CA PHE A 371 25.21 -2.58 15.29
C PHE A 371 26.02 -1.61 14.44
N GLN A 372 25.37 -0.70 13.70
CA GLN A 372 26.04 0.26 12.80
C GLN A 372 26.95 -0.44 11.77
N ARG A 373 26.62 -1.68 11.39
CA ARG A 373 27.36 -2.43 10.37
C ARG A 373 27.00 -1.86 9.00
N PRO A 374 27.98 -1.54 8.15
CA PRO A 374 27.67 -1.02 6.82
C PRO A 374 26.85 -2.06 6.03
N PRO A 375 25.85 -1.61 5.24
CA PRO A 375 25.11 -2.51 4.37
C PRO A 375 26.03 -3.20 3.36
N PRO A 376 25.69 -4.41 2.87
CA PRO A 376 26.44 -5.05 1.79
C PRO A 376 26.56 -4.14 0.56
N THR A 377 27.64 -4.28 -0.21
CA THR A 377 27.89 -3.49 -1.43
C THR A 377 26.67 -3.52 -2.36
N GLY A 378 26.13 -2.35 -2.70
CA GLY A 378 24.97 -2.20 -3.58
C GLY A 378 23.61 -2.26 -2.89
N ARG A 379 23.53 -2.58 -1.58
CA ARG A 379 22.26 -2.54 -0.84
C ARG A 379 21.87 -1.08 -0.55
N ILE A 380 20.68 -0.71 -1.00
CA ILE A 380 20.04 0.59 -0.74
C ILE A 380 18.72 0.32 -0.02
N PHE A 381 18.47 1.02 1.10
CA PHE A 381 17.24 0.89 1.90
C PHE A 381 16.25 2.04 1.69
N TRP A 382 16.47 2.92 0.72
CA TRP A 382 15.54 4.01 0.36
C TRP A 382 15.29 3.94 -1.13
N GLN A 383 14.45 2.99 -1.51
CA GLN A 383 14.18 2.65 -2.90
C GLN A 383 12.85 3.22 -3.37
N GLU A 384 12.75 3.30 -4.68
CA GLU A 384 11.52 3.61 -5.39
C GLU A 384 10.89 2.32 -5.92
N PRO A 385 9.55 2.24 -6.03
CA PRO A 385 8.93 1.11 -6.68
C PRO A 385 9.41 1.03 -8.12
N ASP A 386 9.76 -0.18 -8.56
CA ASP A 386 10.22 -0.37 -9.92
C ASP A 386 9.10 0.00 -10.91
N PRO A 387 9.41 0.67 -12.03
CA PRO A 387 8.42 0.95 -13.05
C PRO A 387 7.87 -0.36 -13.61
N LEU A 388 6.55 -0.45 -13.76
CA LEU A 388 5.94 -1.53 -14.53
C LEU A 388 6.12 -1.20 -16.01
N GLU A 389 6.99 -1.95 -16.68
CA GLU A 389 7.28 -1.69 -18.09
C GLU A 389 6.17 -2.22 -19.01
N PRO A 390 5.75 -1.45 -20.02
CA PRO A 390 4.82 -1.93 -21.04
C PRO A 390 5.45 -3.04 -21.90
N GLU A 391 4.68 -4.07 -22.24
CA GLU A 391 5.10 -5.12 -23.19
C GLU A 391 5.34 -4.57 -24.61
N LYS A 392 6.21 -5.24 -25.38
CA LYS A 392 6.52 -4.90 -26.79
C LYS A 392 5.31 -5.18 -27.72
N PRO A 393 5.09 -4.36 -28.77
CA PRO A 393 3.86 -4.37 -29.56
C PRO A 393 3.80 -5.46 -30.66
N SER A 394 2.56 -5.73 -31.11
CA SER A 394 2.20 -6.38 -32.39
C SER A 394 1.72 -5.32 -33.41
N PRO A 395 1.85 -5.56 -34.73
CA PRO A 395 1.60 -4.54 -35.77
C PRO A 395 0.12 -4.09 -35.87
N PRO A 396 -0.14 -2.85 -36.34
CA PRO A 396 -1.46 -2.22 -36.31
C PRO A 396 -2.38 -2.65 -37.46
N GLU A 397 -3.62 -3.02 -37.12
CA GLU A 397 -4.78 -3.08 -38.02
C GLU A 397 -5.96 -2.33 -37.37
N ALA A 398 -6.81 -1.69 -38.18
CA ALA A 398 -8.04 -0.90 -37.88
C ALA A 398 -8.25 -0.35 -36.44
N THR A 399 -8.36 0.99 -36.34
CA THR A 399 -8.19 1.78 -35.11
C THR A 399 -9.36 1.76 -34.12
N PHE A 400 -10.60 1.59 -34.57
CA PHE A 400 -11.81 1.61 -33.71
C PHE A 400 -12.71 0.39 -33.98
N LEU A 401 -13.27 -0.16 -32.90
CA LEU A 401 -14.14 -1.34 -32.87
C LEU A 401 -15.59 -0.91 -32.70
N LEU A 402 -16.48 -1.33 -33.59
CA LEU A 402 -17.92 -1.12 -33.45
C LEU A 402 -18.49 -2.03 -32.37
N ILE A 403 -19.01 -1.44 -31.29
CA ILE A 403 -19.68 -2.15 -30.20
C ILE A 403 -21.19 -1.97 -30.37
N ASN A 404 -21.87 -3.06 -30.70
CA ASN A 404 -23.30 -3.08 -31.04
C ASN A 404 -24.14 -3.79 -29.96
N ASP A 405 -25.35 -4.23 -30.32
CA ASP A 405 -26.33 -4.89 -29.44
C ASP A 405 -26.76 -4.01 -28.25
N PRO A 406 -27.39 -2.85 -28.52
CA PRO A 406 -27.87 -1.94 -27.47
C PRO A 406 -28.94 -2.62 -26.62
N GLY A 407 -28.94 -2.31 -25.32
CA GLY A 407 -29.89 -2.88 -24.35
C GLY A 407 -29.51 -4.29 -23.91
N ASN A 408 -28.26 -4.70 -24.15
CA ASN A 408 -27.75 -5.94 -23.60
C ASN A 408 -27.80 -5.90 -22.07
N LYS A 409 -28.10 -7.04 -21.46
CA LYS A 409 -28.06 -7.16 -20.01
C LYS A 409 -26.62 -7.03 -19.52
N SER A 410 -26.47 -6.42 -18.36
CA SER A 410 -25.22 -6.48 -17.61
C SER A 410 -24.90 -7.92 -17.23
N ASP A 411 -23.62 -8.20 -17.02
CA ASP A 411 -23.17 -9.42 -16.36
C ASP A 411 -23.63 -9.40 -14.89
N GLU A 412 -24.77 -10.04 -14.62
CA GLU A 412 -25.44 -10.07 -13.30
C GLU A 412 -24.88 -11.18 -12.37
N GLU A 413 -24.06 -12.10 -12.89
CA GLU A 413 -23.37 -13.07 -12.05
C GLU A 413 -22.29 -12.35 -11.25
N ARG A 414 -22.62 -11.67 -10.13
CA ARG A 414 -21.82 -11.57 -8.89
C ARG A 414 -22.31 -10.42 -7.99
N PRO A 415 -22.98 -10.74 -6.86
CA PRO A 415 -23.76 -9.77 -6.06
C PRO A 415 -22.95 -8.76 -5.23
N ARG A 416 -21.65 -8.55 -5.46
CA ARG A 416 -20.80 -7.71 -4.59
C ARG A 416 -20.15 -6.49 -5.24
N VAL A 417 -20.19 -6.34 -6.56
CA VAL A 417 -19.45 -5.28 -7.29
C VAL A 417 -20.31 -4.49 -8.28
N GLY A 418 -21.63 -4.68 -8.25
CA GLY A 418 -22.55 -4.18 -9.27
C GLY A 418 -22.50 -5.05 -10.54
N SER A 419 -23.53 -4.92 -11.37
CA SER A 419 -23.60 -5.57 -12.67
C SER A 419 -22.99 -4.65 -13.72
N HIS A 420 -22.17 -5.19 -14.62
CA HIS A 420 -21.38 -4.39 -15.59
C HIS A 420 -21.57 -4.87 -17.02
N GLY A 421 -21.32 -3.98 -17.97
CA GLY A 421 -21.41 -4.20 -19.41
C GLY A 421 -22.76 -3.85 -20.02
N ALA A 422 -23.73 -3.36 -19.25
CA ALA A 422 -25.01 -2.93 -19.81
C ALA A 422 -24.82 -1.60 -20.57
N VAL A 423 -25.09 -1.59 -21.87
CA VAL A 423 -24.99 -0.40 -22.71
C VAL A 423 -26.21 -0.33 -23.62
N ASP A 424 -26.97 0.76 -23.55
CA ASP A 424 -28.24 0.97 -24.27
C ASP A 424 -28.09 1.62 -25.65
N TYR A 425 -26.86 1.83 -26.10
CA TYR A 425 -26.55 2.47 -27.38
C TYR A 425 -25.37 1.82 -28.10
N ILE A 426 -25.18 2.19 -29.37
CA ILE A 426 -24.07 1.74 -30.21
C ILE A 426 -22.96 2.79 -30.14
N PHE A 427 -21.73 2.33 -29.95
CA PHE A 427 -20.54 3.18 -29.88
C PHE A 427 -19.35 2.51 -30.55
N GLU A 428 -18.27 3.25 -30.70
CA GLU A 428 -16.99 2.70 -31.13
C GLU A 428 -15.95 2.90 -30.03
N ILE A 429 -15.04 1.93 -29.85
CA ILE A 429 -13.93 2.03 -28.90
C ILE A 429 -12.61 1.71 -29.58
N ALA A 430 -11.55 2.44 -29.22
CA ALA A 430 -10.23 2.20 -29.78
C ALA A 430 -9.76 0.77 -29.47
N ARG A 431 -9.24 0.11 -30.51
CA ARG A 431 -8.69 -1.25 -30.40
C ARG A 431 -7.46 -1.30 -29.49
N ASP A 432 -6.67 -0.23 -29.49
CA ASP A 432 -5.43 -0.07 -28.74
C ASP A 432 -5.53 1.14 -27.79
N ARG A 433 -4.65 1.18 -26.80
CA ARG A 433 -4.41 2.37 -25.95
C ARG A 433 -3.84 3.51 -26.79
N VAL A 434 -4.02 4.74 -26.31
CA VAL A 434 -3.32 5.90 -26.87
C VAL A 434 -1.81 5.64 -26.79
N SER A 435 -1.10 5.80 -27.90
CA SER A 435 0.33 5.53 -27.98
C SER A 435 1.16 6.77 -27.69
N ASN A 436 2.46 6.60 -27.43
CA ASN A 436 3.37 7.73 -27.27
C ASN A 436 3.38 8.65 -28.50
N THR A 437 3.27 8.10 -29.72
CA THR A 437 3.14 8.92 -30.95
C THR A 437 1.89 9.78 -30.94
N HIS A 438 0.72 9.20 -30.63
CA HIS A 438 -0.52 9.95 -30.59
C HIS A 438 -0.52 11.02 -29.49
N TYR A 439 0.05 10.70 -28.33
CA TYR A 439 0.16 11.65 -27.23
C TYR A 439 1.19 12.75 -27.53
N CYS A 440 2.29 12.47 -28.24
CA CYS A 440 3.21 13.50 -28.74
C CYS A 440 2.51 14.48 -29.67
N ASN A 441 1.62 14.02 -30.55
CA ASN A 441 0.84 14.92 -31.41
C ASN A 441 -0.01 15.88 -30.57
N PHE A 442 -0.68 15.36 -29.53
CA PHE A 442 -1.41 16.19 -28.58
C PHE A 442 -0.51 17.21 -27.88
N LEU A 443 0.62 16.79 -27.29
CA LEU A 443 1.56 17.69 -26.64
C LEU A 443 2.13 18.75 -27.60
N ASN A 444 2.41 18.37 -28.84
CA ASN A 444 2.89 19.30 -29.86
C ASN A 444 1.81 20.30 -30.30
N ASP A 445 0.53 19.99 -30.14
CA ASP A 445 -0.55 20.95 -30.44
C ASP A 445 -0.82 21.90 -29.28
N VAL A 446 -0.71 21.43 -28.04
CA VAL A 446 -1.22 22.18 -26.87
C VAL A 446 -0.14 22.64 -25.88
N ALA A 447 1.08 22.10 -25.96
CA ALA A 447 2.14 22.31 -24.96
C ALA A 447 3.48 22.79 -25.57
N GLN A 448 3.48 23.31 -26.81
CA GLN A 448 4.68 23.78 -27.50
C GLN A 448 5.35 24.99 -26.83
N LYS A 449 4.57 25.95 -26.32
CA LYS A 449 5.11 27.17 -25.71
C LYS A 449 5.38 26.97 -24.22
N GLU A 450 4.38 26.45 -23.54
CA GLU A 450 4.36 26.16 -22.12
C GLU A 450 3.45 24.95 -21.88
N ASP A 451 3.65 24.28 -20.76
CA ASP A 451 2.82 23.15 -20.32
C ASP A 451 2.12 23.52 -19.01
N PRO A 452 1.08 24.38 -19.07
CA PRO A 452 0.46 24.97 -17.89
C PRO A 452 -0.31 23.94 -17.04
N HIS A 453 -0.58 22.76 -17.62
CA HIS A 453 -1.34 21.69 -16.98
C HIS A 453 -0.46 20.50 -16.59
N GLY A 454 0.85 20.55 -16.86
CA GLY A 454 1.78 19.46 -16.54
C GLY A 454 1.53 18.18 -17.35
N LEU A 455 1.05 18.30 -18.59
CA LEU A 455 0.69 17.18 -19.47
C LEU A 455 1.89 16.27 -19.81
N TYR A 456 3.13 16.78 -19.66
CA TYR A 456 4.36 16.04 -19.84
C TYR A 456 5.00 15.65 -18.50
N ASN A 457 5.11 14.34 -18.27
CA ASN A 457 5.90 13.78 -17.19
C ASN A 457 7.27 13.29 -17.74
N PRO A 458 8.41 13.64 -17.11
CA PRO A 458 9.74 13.24 -17.56
C PRO A 458 9.98 11.72 -17.58
N GLU A 459 9.19 10.93 -16.83
CA GLU A 459 9.23 9.46 -16.83
C GLU A 459 8.47 8.82 -18.00
N MET A 460 7.70 9.62 -18.77
CA MET A 460 7.08 9.15 -20.00
C MET A 460 8.14 8.64 -20.98
N ARG A 461 7.77 7.70 -21.85
CA ARG A 461 8.62 7.29 -22.97
C ARG A 461 8.60 8.31 -24.14
N ILE A 462 8.62 9.59 -23.79
CA ILE A 462 8.57 10.75 -24.68
C ILE A 462 9.73 11.68 -24.32
N LYS A 463 10.52 12.04 -25.32
CA LYS A 463 11.57 13.04 -25.21
C LYS A 463 10.98 14.43 -25.45
N ARG A 464 11.20 15.34 -24.50
CA ARG A 464 10.99 16.78 -24.66
C ARG A 464 12.32 17.46 -25.01
N ALA A 465 12.35 18.23 -26.09
CA ALA A 465 13.55 18.95 -26.52
C ALA A 465 13.21 20.36 -27.04
N ARG A 466 14.19 21.26 -26.94
CA ARG A 466 14.19 22.55 -27.64
C ARG A 466 15.21 22.46 -28.78
N PRO A 467 14.79 22.57 -30.06
CA PRO A 467 15.72 22.62 -31.17
C PRO A 467 16.68 23.79 -31.03
N GLU A 468 17.90 23.65 -31.54
CA GLU A 468 18.86 24.76 -31.54
C GLU A 468 18.37 25.96 -32.38
N THR A 469 17.54 25.67 -33.40
CA THR A 469 16.96 26.65 -34.32
C THR A 469 15.76 27.40 -33.75
N ASP A 470 15.13 26.88 -32.70
CA ASP A 470 13.98 27.51 -32.03
C ASP A 470 13.99 27.14 -30.55
N LYS A 471 14.49 28.06 -29.73
CA LYS A 471 14.59 27.88 -28.28
C LYS A 471 13.27 28.17 -27.56
N ASP A 472 12.30 28.80 -28.22
CA ASP A 472 11.04 29.17 -27.58
C ASP A 472 10.01 28.04 -27.70
N THR A 473 10.16 27.16 -28.68
CA THR A 473 9.27 26.01 -28.91
C THR A 473 9.81 24.70 -28.35
N LEU A 474 8.97 23.99 -27.59
CA LEU A 474 9.15 22.63 -27.12
C LEU A 474 8.66 21.64 -28.18
N TYR A 475 9.45 20.61 -28.45
CA TYR A 475 9.07 19.50 -29.32
C TYR A 475 9.07 18.20 -28.54
N TYR A 476 8.03 17.42 -28.77
CA TYR A 476 7.79 16.14 -28.13
C TYR A 476 7.88 15.03 -29.17
N THR A 477 8.77 14.07 -28.93
CA THR A 477 8.99 12.91 -29.81
C THR A 477 9.08 11.64 -28.97
N PRO A 478 8.48 10.51 -29.35
CA PRO A 478 8.66 9.26 -28.63
C PRO A 478 10.14 8.86 -28.54
N HIS A 479 10.51 8.10 -27.51
CA HIS A 479 11.80 7.42 -27.52
C HIS A 479 11.85 6.38 -28.65
N PRO A 480 13.03 6.14 -29.28
CA PRO A 480 13.16 5.12 -30.31
C PRO A 480 12.66 3.75 -29.85
N GLY A 481 11.72 3.17 -30.60
CA GLY A 481 11.10 1.87 -30.29
C GLY A 481 9.92 1.93 -29.30
N ALA A 482 9.54 3.12 -28.84
CA ALA A 482 8.39 3.34 -27.96
C ALA A 482 7.18 3.99 -28.66
N GLU A 483 7.27 4.28 -29.95
CA GLU A 483 6.29 5.01 -30.77
C GLU A 483 4.88 4.41 -30.64
N ASP A 484 4.81 3.09 -30.78
CA ASP A 484 3.56 2.34 -30.73
C ASP A 484 3.22 1.86 -29.32
N LEU A 485 4.09 2.00 -28.33
CA LEU A 485 3.78 1.63 -26.95
C LEU A 485 2.72 2.58 -26.38
N ALA A 486 1.90 2.05 -25.47
CA ALA A 486 0.92 2.87 -24.76
C ALA A 486 1.62 4.02 -24.04
N VAL A 487 1.04 5.22 -24.09
CA VAL A 487 1.46 6.30 -23.20
C VAL A 487 1.08 5.94 -21.76
N THR A 488 2.02 6.14 -20.84
CA THR A 488 1.83 5.94 -19.40
C THR A 488 2.36 7.15 -18.64
N PHE A 489 2.24 7.19 -17.31
CA PHE A 489 2.44 8.41 -16.51
C PHE A 489 1.47 9.53 -16.90
N VAL A 490 0.21 9.15 -17.16
CA VAL A 490 -0.89 10.06 -17.48
C VAL A 490 -1.94 9.99 -16.37
N SER A 491 -2.29 11.15 -15.81
CA SER A 491 -3.38 11.29 -14.87
C SER A 491 -4.72 11.11 -15.59
N TRP A 492 -5.81 11.00 -14.83
CA TRP A 492 -7.14 10.98 -15.43
C TRP A 492 -7.45 12.31 -16.14
N PHE A 493 -6.96 13.43 -15.60
CA PHE A 493 -7.16 14.75 -16.19
C PHE A 493 -6.43 14.91 -17.52
N ASP A 494 -5.24 14.35 -17.66
CA ASP A 494 -4.50 14.38 -18.93
C ASP A 494 -5.26 13.59 -20.01
N ALA A 495 -5.78 12.42 -19.63
CA ALA A 495 -6.60 11.60 -20.50
C ALA A 495 -7.91 12.32 -20.91
N ALA A 496 -8.56 13.03 -19.98
CA ALA A 496 -9.74 13.84 -20.28
C ALA A 496 -9.42 15.04 -21.20
N ARG A 497 -8.30 15.73 -21.00
CA ARG A 497 -7.81 16.82 -21.88
C ARG A 497 -7.50 16.33 -23.29
N TYR A 498 -6.92 15.13 -23.40
CA TYR A 498 -6.72 14.48 -24.69
C TYR A 498 -8.05 14.23 -25.41
N CYS A 499 -9.10 13.78 -24.71
CA CYS A 499 -10.45 13.64 -25.28
C CYS A 499 -11.08 14.98 -25.68
N ASN A 500 -10.85 16.05 -24.91
CA ASN A 500 -11.28 17.40 -25.28
C ASN A 500 -10.60 17.89 -26.57
N TRP A 501 -9.30 17.63 -26.70
CA TRP A 501 -8.54 17.97 -27.89
C TRP A 501 -9.05 17.20 -29.11
N LEU A 502 -9.34 15.90 -28.98
CA LEU A 502 -9.98 15.13 -30.05
C LEU A 502 -11.40 15.62 -30.39
N HIS A 503 -12.14 16.17 -29.44
CA HIS A 503 -13.48 16.70 -29.68
C HIS A 503 -13.46 18.02 -30.47
N GLY A 504 -12.54 18.93 -30.16
CA GLY A 504 -12.55 20.28 -30.74
C GLY A 504 -11.27 21.11 -30.57
N GLY A 505 -10.13 20.47 -30.30
CA GLY A 505 -8.81 21.11 -30.24
C GLY A 505 -8.50 21.90 -28.96
N LYS A 506 -9.40 21.90 -27.97
CA LYS A 506 -9.20 22.58 -26.67
C LYS A 506 -8.90 21.58 -25.56
N THR A 507 -8.27 22.01 -24.47
CA THR A 507 -7.95 21.13 -23.33
C THR A 507 -9.02 21.15 -22.23
N GLU A 508 -9.57 22.31 -21.87
CA GLU A 508 -10.48 22.42 -20.72
C GLU A 508 -11.98 22.29 -21.07
N SER A 509 -12.32 22.31 -22.36
CA SER A 509 -13.72 22.25 -22.82
C SER A 509 -13.86 21.37 -24.07
N GLY A 510 -14.89 20.53 -24.11
CA GLY A 510 -15.24 19.77 -25.31
C GLY A 510 -16.04 18.53 -24.99
N ALA A 511 -15.39 17.37 -24.96
CA ALA A 511 -15.95 16.13 -24.44
C ALA A 511 -16.30 16.22 -22.95
N TYR A 512 -15.57 17.05 -22.23
CA TYR A 512 -15.53 17.24 -20.80
C TYR A 512 -15.41 18.73 -20.50
N THR A 513 -16.00 19.19 -19.41
CA THR A 513 -15.82 20.56 -18.90
C THR A 513 -14.99 20.49 -17.63
N LEU A 514 -13.72 20.89 -17.71
CA LEU A 514 -12.77 20.84 -16.59
C LEU A 514 -12.78 22.18 -15.85
N SER A 515 -13.00 22.17 -14.53
CA SER A 515 -12.75 23.36 -13.70
C SER A 515 -11.25 23.52 -13.44
N GLU A 516 -10.81 24.72 -13.06
CA GLU A 516 -9.42 24.98 -12.64
C GLU A 516 -8.93 24.05 -11.52
N SER A 517 -9.86 23.49 -10.72
CA SER A 517 -9.59 22.52 -9.65
C SER A 517 -9.67 21.05 -10.06
N GLY A 518 -10.07 20.72 -11.30
CA GLY A 518 -10.21 19.35 -11.81
C GLY A 518 -11.35 18.51 -11.19
N THR A 519 -12.08 18.99 -10.19
CA THR A 519 -12.80 18.06 -9.28
C THR A 519 -14.11 17.45 -9.77
N VAL A 520 -14.80 17.97 -10.80
CA VAL A 520 -16.04 17.35 -11.31
C VAL A 520 -16.21 17.62 -12.79
N VAL A 521 -16.41 16.55 -13.55
CA VAL A 521 -16.53 16.59 -15.00
C VAL A 521 -17.57 15.55 -15.42
N HIS A 522 -18.61 15.98 -16.11
CA HIS A 522 -19.49 15.05 -16.81
C HIS A 522 -19.11 15.04 -18.29
N ARG A 523 -19.20 13.85 -18.91
CA ARG A 523 -19.16 13.74 -20.37
C ARG A 523 -20.28 14.61 -20.94
N ASN A 524 -19.92 15.57 -21.80
CA ASN A 524 -20.88 16.40 -22.50
C ASN A 524 -21.64 15.53 -23.51
N ARG A 525 -22.95 15.79 -23.69
CA ARG A 525 -23.81 15.00 -24.59
C ARG A 525 -23.31 14.97 -26.05
N GLU A 526 -22.59 16.01 -26.46
CA GLU A 526 -22.03 16.16 -27.81
C GLU A 526 -20.60 15.62 -27.94
N ALA A 527 -20.07 14.94 -26.91
CA ALA A 527 -18.72 14.39 -26.91
C ALA A 527 -18.48 13.51 -28.14
N ARG A 528 -17.38 13.78 -28.85
CA ARG A 528 -16.98 13.07 -30.08
C ARG A 528 -15.87 12.04 -29.82
N ALA A 529 -15.23 12.16 -28.66
CA ALA A 529 -14.19 11.30 -28.14
C ALA A 529 -14.27 11.40 -26.61
N PHE A 530 -14.21 10.28 -25.90
CA PHE A 530 -14.36 10.22 -24.46
C PHE A 530 -13.62 9.00 -23.89
N LEU A 531 -13.32 9.01 -22.60
CA LEU A 531 -12.88 7.81 -21.89
C LEU A 531 -14.09 6.88 -21.74
N PRO A 532 -13.95 5.56 -22.01
CA PRO A 532 -15.07 4.65 -21.87
C PRO A 532 -15.53 4.60 -20.41
N THR A 533 -16.83 4.41 -20.20
CA THR A 533 -17.35 3.98 -18.89
C THR A 533 -16.86 2.57 -18.58
N GLU A 534 -16.98 2.16 -17.34
CA GLU A 534 -16.76 0.78 -16.94
C GLU A 534 -17.62 -0.23 -17.71
N ASP A 535 -18.88 0.10 -17.98
CA ASP A 535 -19.79 -0.74 -18.78
C ASP A 535 -19.34 -0.82 -20.24
N GLU A 536 -19.00 0.30 -20.85
CA GLU A 536 -18.51 0.38 -22.23
C GLU A 536 -17.23 -0.46 -22.40
N TRP A 537 -16.27 -0.28 -21.49
CA TRP A 537 -15.02 -1.04 -21.52
C TRP A 537 -15.27 -2.54 -21.30
N TYR A 538 -16.10 -2.91 -20.32
CA TYR A 538 -16.37 -4.32 -20.00
C TYR A 538 -17.12 -5.05 -21.12
N LYS A 539 -18.11 -4.38 -21.72
CA LYS A 539 -18.83 -4.90 -22.90
C LYS A 539 -17.88 -5.12 -24.06
N ALA A 540 -17.06 -4.14 -24.38
CA ALA A 540 -16.08 -4.24 -25.46
C ALA A 540 -15.08 -5.38 -25.24
N ALA A 541 -14.65 -5.59 -23.99
CA ALA A 541 -13.63 -6.58 -23.67
C ALA A 541 -14.17 -8.03 -23.63
N TYR A 542 -15.42 -8.24 -23.19
CA TYR A 542 -15.92 -9.59 -22.86
C TYR A 542 -17.27 -10.00 -23.46
N TYR A 543 -18.11 -9.06 -23.91
CA TYR A 543 -19.44 -9.41 -24.39
C TYR A 543 -19.37 -10.14 -25.75
N ASP A 544 -20.11 -11.25 -25.88
CA ASP A 544 -20.32 -11.97 -27.13
C ASP A 544 -21.78 -11.77 -27.60
N PRO A 545 -22.04 -10.87 -28.57
CA PRO A 545 -23.40 -10.57 -29.03
C PRO A 545 -24.08 -11.78 -29.68
N ARG A 546 -23.32 -12.78 -30.15
CA ARG A 546 -23.89 -14.02 -30.72
C ARG A 546 -24.49 -14.92 -29.65
N LYS A 547 -23.95 -14.86 -28.43
CA LYS A 547 -24.40 -15.67 -27.28
C LYS A 547 -25.26 -14.88 -26.30
N LYS A 548 -25.34 -13.56 -26.48
CA LYS A 548 -25.95 -12.62 -25.53
C LYS A 548 -25.44 -12.83 -24.11
N ASN A 549 -24.12 -13.05 -23.99
CA ASN A 549 -23.45 -13.36 -22.73
C ASN A 549 -21.97 -12.94 -22.77
N TYR A 550 -21.32 -12.86 -21.62
CA TYR A 550 -19.92 -12.48 -21.47
C TYR A 550 -19.01 -13.72 -21.45
N ALA A 551 -17.83 -13.62 -22.06
CA ALA A 551 -16.82 -14.66 -22.02
C ALA A 551 -16.26 -14.82 -20.59
N SER A 552 -16.22 -16.06 -20.08
CA SER A 552 -15.69 -16.36 -18.74
C SER A 552 -14.19 -16.72 -18.77
N PHE A 553 -13.48 -16.38 -17.68
CA PHE A 553 -12.13 -16.87 -17.44
C PHE A 553 -12.29 -18.33 -17.02
N ARG A 554 -11.71 -19.25 -17.78
CA ARG A 554 -11.76 -20.66 -17.43
C ARG A 554 -10.88 -20.89 -16.17
N ARG A 555 -11.41 -21.68 -15.24
CA ARG A 555 -11.01 -21.83 -13.82
C ARG A 555 -9.65 -22.51 -13.61
N ASP A 556 -8.90 -22.79 -14.66
CA ASP A 556 -7.92 -23.88 -14.71
C ASP A 556 -6.55 -23.50 -14.13
N LEU A 557 -6.26 -22.19 -13.95
CA LEU A 557 -4.97 -21.73 -13.43
C LEU A 557 -5.15 -21.28 -11.97
N GLY A 558 -4.95 -22.22 -11.05
CA GLY A 558 -5.16 -22.03 -9.62
C GLY A 558 -4.21 -21.02 -8.99
N GLY A 559 -4.77 -19.99 -8.34
CA GLY A 559 -4.07 -19.13 -7.38
C GLY A 559 -2.73 -18.56 -7.87
N ILE A 560 -1.82 -18.33 -6.91
CA ILE A 560 -0.47 -17.76 -7.08
C ILE A 560 0.35 -18.37 -8.24
N ALA A 561 0.02 -19.57 -8.73
CA ALA A 561 0.70 -20.21 -9.84
C ALA A 561 0.55 -19.45 -11.18
N SER A 562 -0.55 -18.73 -11.42
CA SER A 562 -0.75 -17.99 -12.68
C SER A 562 0.16 -16.77 -12.83
N VAL A 563 0.65 -16.22 -11.72
CA VAL A 563 1.63 -15.12 -11.69
C VAL A 563 3.06 -15.64 -11.92
N ILE A 564 3.31 -16.90 -11.52
CA ILE A 564 4.61 -17.56 -11.72
C ILE A 564 4.73 -18.14 -13.15
N GLU A 565 3.61 -18.53 -13.77
CA GLU A 565 3.55 -19.16 -15.10
C GLU A 565 3.23 -18.20 -16.26
N SER A 566 3.52 -16.90 -16.16
CA SER A 566 3.41 -15.96 -17.30
C SER A 566 4.37 -16.24 -18.46
N ARG A 567 5.06 -17.40 -18.46
CA ARG A 567 5.99 -17.86 -19.51
C ARG A 567 5.45 -18.96 -20.41
N LEU A 568 4.13 -19.10 -20.57
CA LEU A 568 3.56 -19.97 -21.61
C LEU A 568 3.08 -19.16 -22.82
N PRO A 569 3.83 -19.16 -23.94
CA PRO A 569 3.31 -18.65 -25.20
C PRO A 569 2.20 -19.59 -25.69
N GLY A 570 1.00 -19.05 -25.93
CA GLY A 570 -0.04 -19.76 -26.72
C GLY A 570 -1.24 -20.36 -25.99
N ALA A 571 -1.55 -20.01 -24.74
CA ALA A 571 -2.85 -20.35 -24.16
C ALA A 571 -3.94 -19.41 -24.71
N GLY A 572 -4.62 -19.84 -25.77
CA GLY A 572 -5.65 -19.07 -26.49
C GLY A 572 -6.76 -18.51 -25.61
N ARG A 573 -6.61 -17.25 -25.21
CA ARG A 573 -7.64 -16.41 -24.55
C ARG A 573 -8.69 -16.04 -25.59
N LYS A 574 -9.96 -16.42 -25.37
CA LYS A 574 -11.06 -15.87 -26.18
C LYS A 574 -11.31 -14.43 -25.73
N LEU A 575 -10.61 -13.48 -26.36
CA LEU A 575 -11.01 -12.07 -26.38
C LEU A 575 -12.49 -11.99 -26.82
N SER A 576 -13.23 -10.95 -26.41
CA SER A 576 -14.54 -10.67 -27.00
C SER A 576 -14.45 -10.75 -28.54
N PRO A 577 -15.51 -11.20 -29.23
CA PRO A 577 -15.59 -11.12 -30.68
C PRO A 577 -15.33 -9.72 -31.24
N TYR A 578 -15.45 -8.66 -30.43
CA TYR A 578 -15.09 -7.30 -30.83
C TYR A 578 -13.58 -7.11 -31.00
N GLY A 579 -12.72 -7.87 -30.31
CA GLY A 579 -11.28 -7.92 -30.59
C GLY A 579 -10.46 -6.76 -30.00
N MET A 580 -10.61 -6.45 -28.71
CA MET A 580 -9.71 -5.52 -28.03
C MET A 580 -8.28 -6.09 -27.91
N ASN A 581 -7.28 -5.34 -28.39
CA ASN A 581 -5.87 -5.71 -28.28
C ASN A 581 -5.24 -5.16 -27.01
N ARG A 582 -4.05 -5.67 -26.64
CA ARG A 582 -3.18 -5.12 -25.57
C ARG A 582 -3.88 -4.96 -24.22
N ILE A 583 -4.81 -5.87 -23.92
CA ILE A 583 -5.42 -5.98 -22.60
C ILE A 583 -4.45 -6.70 -21.65
N ASP A 584 -3.29 -6.08 -21.44
CA ASP A 584 -2.19 -6.56 -20.59
C ASP A 584 -2.60 -6.49 -19.10
N PRO A 585 -2.33 -7.51 -18.27
CA PRO A 585 -2.58 -7.45 -16.82
C PRO A 585 -1.73 -6.41 -16.06
N HIS A 586 -0.61 -5.97 -16.61
CA HIS A 586 0.28 -5.00 -15.98
C HIS A 586 -0.05 -3.55 -16.32
N LEU A 587 -0.89 -3.30 -17.32
CA LEU A 587 -1.32 -1.96 -17.72
C LEU A 587 -2.82 -1.77 -17.54
N TRP A 588 -3.21 -0.64 -16.98
CA TRP A 588 -4.59 -0.29 -16.65
C TRP A 588 -5.08 0.87 -17.51
N ASP A 589 -6.35 0.82 -17.88
CA ASP A 589 -7.05 1.89 -18.60
C ASP A 589 -7.85 2.74 -17.62
N TRP A 590 -7.66 4.06 -17.65
CA TRP A 590 -8.62 4.99 -17.09
C TRP A 590 -10.00 4.83 -17.72
N THR A 591 -11.03 4.88 -16.89
CA THR A 591 -12.44 4.99 -17.27
C THR A 591 -12.99 6.31 -16.75
N GLU A 592 -14.07 6.82 -17.33
CA GLU A 592 -14.70 8.04 -16.81
C GLU A 592 -15.63 7.82 -15.61
N THR A 593 -15.79 6.58 -15.14
CA THR A 593 -16.72 6.27 -14.05
C THR A 593 -16.16 6.79 -12.72
N PRO A 594 -16.80 7.79 -12.08
CA PRO A 594 -16.30 8.35 -10.83
C PRO A 594 -16.57 7.41 -9.64
N ALA A 595 -15.70 7.47 -8.64
CA ALA A 595 -15.88 6.86 -7.33
C ALA A 595 -15.56 7.89 -6.23
N GLY A 596 -16.61 8.42 -5.62
CA GLY A 596 -16.47 9.59 -4.74
C GLY A 596 -15.98 10.82 -5.51
N THR A 597 -15.27 11.72 -4.83
CA THR A 597 -14.83 13.01 -5.38
C THR A 597 -13.39 13.02 -5.88
N LEU A 598 -12.55 12.06 -5.47
CA LEU A 598 -11.12 12.05 -5.78
C LEU A 598 -10.68 10.86 -6.66
N PHE A 599 -11.53 9.84 -6.85
CA PHE A 599 -11.13 8.61 -7.52
C PHE A 599 -11.91 8.36 -8.80
N GLN A 600 -11.22 7.79 -9.78
CA GLN A 600 -11.80 7.39 -11.07
C GLN A 600 -11.58 5.90 -11.29
N GLY A 601 -12.52 5.28 -11.98
CA GLY A 601 -12.45 3.86 -12.29
C GLY A 601 -11.29 3.54 -13.21
N ILE A 602 -10.66 2.40 -12.97
CA ILE A 602 -9.67 1.80 -13.85
C ILE A 602 -10.00 0.34 -14.15
N ARG A 603 -9.68 -0.10 -15.36
CA ARG A 603 -9.93 -1.47 -15.83
C ARG A 603 -8.68 -2.07 -16.47
N SER A 604 -8.48 -3.37 -16.28
CA SER A 604 -7.44 -4.14 -16.98
C SER A 604 -7.86 -5.59 -17.13
N HIS A 605 -7.06 -6.39 -17.84
CA HIS A 605 -7.25 -7.84 -17.93
C HIS A 605 -6.61 -8.60 -16.75
N ALA A 606 -6.13 -7.89 -15.73
CA ALA A 606 -5.47 -8.51 -14.58
C ALA A 606 -6.45 -9.38 -13.78
N TRP A 607 -5.97 -10.53 -13.33
CA TRP A 607 -6.62 -11.22 -12.22
C TRP A 607 -6.28 -10.49 -10.92
N PHE A 608 -7.25 -10.38 -10.01
CA PHE A 608 -7.03 -9.72 -8.73
C PHE A 608 -7.60 -10.50 -7.53
N GLN A 609 -6.80 -10.63 -6.48
CA GLN A 609 -7.12 -11.35 -5.26
C GLN A 609 -7.99 -10.48 -4.34
N GLY A 610 -9.25 -10.85 -4.14
CA GLY A 610 -10.20 -10.09 -3.30
C GLY A 610 -11.59 -9.97 -3.90
N ASN A 611 -11.75 -10.22 -5.20
CA ASN A 611 -13.06 -10.32 -5.83
C ASN A 611 -13.15 -11.49 -6.81
N ASN A 612 -14.14 -12.34 -6.58
CA ASN A 612 -14.32 -13.64 -7.22
C ASN A 612 -14.35 -13.55 -8.76
N ARG A 613 -13.45 -14.30 -9.40
CA ARG A 613 -13.63 -14.93 -10.73
C ARG A 613 -13.68 -13.99 -11.97
N GLN A 614 -13.38 -12.69 -11.87
CA GLN A 614 -13.56 -11.78 -13.02
C GLN A 614 -12.45 -11.93 -14.07
N THR A 615 -12.84 -11.85 -15.35
CA THR A 615 -11.96 -11.81 -16.52
C THR A 615 -11.23 -10.47 -16.69
N ALA A 616 -11.62 -9.46 -15.90
CA ALA A 616 -11.01 -8.13 -15.84
C ALA A 616 -10.88 -7.63 -14.41
N GLY A 617 -9.73 -7.06 -14.08
CA GLY A 617 -9.51 -6.31 -12.87
C GLY A 617 -10.26 -4.98 -12.93
N ARG A 618 -10.82 -4.56 -11.79
CA ARG A 618 -11.56 -3.32 -11.60
C ARG A 618 -11.13 -2.65 -10.29
N PHE A 619 -10.71 -1.40 -10.37
CA PHE A 619 -10.37 -0.58 -9.20
C PHE A 619 -10.79 0.86 -9.38
N TYR A 620 -10.54 1.64 -8.35
CA TYR A 620 -10.55 3.08 -8.42
C TYR A 620 -9.20 3.58 -7.91
N SER A 621 -8.71 4.63 -8.54
CA SER A 621 -7.40 5.19 -8.25
C SER A 621 -7.51 6.71 -8.21
N ASN A 622 -6.62 7.35 -7.44
CA ASN A 622 -6.70 8.80 -7.24
C ASN A 622 -6.43 9.49 -8.59
N SER A 623 -7.35 10.37 -8.98
CA SER A 623 -7.41 10.98 -10.33
C SER A 623 -6.15 11.74 -10.75
N LEU A 624 -5.38 12.20 -9.75
CA LEU A 624 -4.20 13.03 -9.92
C LEU A 624 -2.92 12.21 -10.12
N ILE A 625 -2.95 10.89 -9.95
CA ILE A 625 -1.72 10.10 -9.99
C ILE A 625 -1.30 9.79 -11.42
N GLU A 626 0.00 9.84 -11.65
CA GLU A 626 0.65 9.50 -12.91
C GLU A 626 1.57 8.32 -12.66
N LEU A 627 1.25 7.16 -13.23
CA LEU A 627 2.02 5.94 -12.99
C LEU A 627 2.41 5.23 -14.27
N GLY A 628 3.56 4.55 -14.23
CA GLY A 628 4.11 3.82 -15.36
C GLY A 628 3.23 2.69 -15.90
N ASN A 629 2.21 2.28 -15.14
CA ASN A 629 1.20 1.29 -15.56
C ASN A 629 -0.20 1.86 -15.82
N LEU A 630 -0.40 3.17 -15.73
CA LEU A 630 -1.68 3.81 -16.03
C LEU A 630 -1.63 4.45 -17.41
N GLY A 631 -2.52 4.00 -18.30
CA GLY A 631 -2.77 4.60 -19.60
C GLY A 631 -4.27 4.76 -19.83
N PHE A 632 -4.68 4.91 -21.09
CA PHE A 632 -6.10 5.06 -21.42
C PHE A 632 -6.42 4.70 -22.88
N ARG A 633 -7.72 4.52 -23.13
CA ARG A 633 -8.31 4.33 -24.46
C ARG A 633 -9.42 5.34 -24.68
N VAL A 634 -9.69 5.60 -25.95
CA VAL A 634 -10.76 6.51 -26.36
C VAL A 634 -11.92 5.71 -26.93
N ALA A 635 -13.13 6.04 -26.51
CA ALA A 635 -14.37 5.65 -27.14
C ALA A 635 -15.05 6.88 -27.78
N ARG A 636 -16.00 6.64 -28.69
CA ARG A 636 -16.70 7.69 -29.45
C ARG A 636 -18.11 7.24 -29.82
N PRO A 637 -19.05 8.18 -30.05
CA PRO A 637 -20.37 7.82 -30.57
C PRO A 637 -20.24 7.26 -31.99
N LEU A 638 -21.23 6.50 -32.44
CA LEU A 638 -21.27 6.04 -33.84
C LEU A 638 -21.33 7.26 -34.78
N ILE A 639 -20.29 7.42 -35.60
CA ILE A 639 -20.28 8.45 -36.63
C ILE A 639 -21.33 8.04 -37.68
N LYS A 640 -22.48 8.71 -37.70
CA LYS A 640 -23.36 8.63 -38.88
C LYS A 640 -22.59 9.26 -40.03
N MET A 641 -22.06 8.43 -40.94
CA MET A 641 -21.62 8.91 -42.25
C MET A 641 -22.82 9.64 -42.86
N ARG A 642 -22.69 10.96 -43.03
CA ARG A 642 -23.68 11.77 -43.75
C ARG A 642 -23.66 11.42 -45.22
#